data_AF-A0A6I5NVV5-F1
#
_entry.id   AF-A0A6I5NVV5-F1
#
_cell.length_a   1.000
_cell.length_b   1.000
_cell.length_c   1.000
_cell.angle_alpha   90.00
_cell.angle_beta   90.00
_cell.angle_gamma   90.00
#
_symmetry.space_group_name_H-M   'P 1'
#
loop_
_entity.id
_entity.type
_entity.pdbx_description
1 polymer ?
#
loop_
_entity_poly.entity_id
_entity_poly.type
_entity_poly.pdbx_seq_one_letter_code
_entity_poly.pdbx_strand_id
1 'polypeptide(L)'
;MDANFWQQFWAIVVGSLSLDPDVFIKVGDSVQDRWVTATVVLLAGFSQAIGQSIVLFANRIRPLRFVLSLGVSALIYAATFIVWVLCIWLTIQLFWRNGFTVENIFRALAVSYVPQLFGFLIALPYFGMPIAVMLTIWSLLGLLVAIESTTTLASWQSMIVVGLGWLLLQLGQRTIGQPLARLEQWLTSLSAGHQVTIRPADLEALLEQQDRQDPLPRNPDVIDEGVTQMAPGQSPTTRRLYRYLAIAFISFLLIGIFTTSQQGFRLWFQALDDTVQLVVDLVILGLLAVIVAILMTPLESLSWWAGWQGDRPLNPGVAVRQPEQTVAVARYVTYLDGINQGTYGYLPEVERFLDQLVAALPPNILVVKGIIPYSVSNTQLTEDNFFAWVWRWVDAFKATVPVVPIGFVVNIRNIFAVMMSADARYGPIQNRGLAQVLYDSLIYHGYQPGSGIPISLIGFSGGGQMSMGCVRYLQHVTGAPIEVISIAGVISGNTGAMAIDKLYHLAGNLDPVEKLGVKLFPARWPIAIVSNWNKAKRRGRIVFISLGDIGHSGHQGPMSKELQLPDGRTPLQQTIDIVTGILLKDWVRSGLKKADFVRPSNYELYQAAPFNRLDYYPLERVPNRELYQPLGDWLGKLILPKATARQPIRQIGFEIWQAPAPYTHLIGQTVALQWSHDPDTQAYVQLVTMDVHFAEQVAVSSRQGTVHPDRINHWSKVDPLESIAGAHPIDDVTVLLPDPVQVVEAPEQLINLLIQSDPVQITGRFYGLVQIVEAMGDDRFRVRHYHKATKQFKGPEEIVYIPSVLPNRNDLYQSTNRDIERSPLNPAGWYIYGAMNHEDEFVVQAIAPFHLFDLTSDIVLTEKKATLHYIHKDYWKNTHLHKGQVVNSLLLPRSGDSAAAETLIQELWQVADRALVMEVYGGIGGNKKEFAPGGVYFGHFSFGIATVIQEPLTDALRFDIEYRQIFTHSPEAVIAGSNHWTRFMGDRQYGRVGFRPVADVIIKFPPFTEDYNFDGVTFSPMKHLIRELDVMAARYRIGDGTGTTMVSPINSCVQDSTQALITALNRLVAEFQLNPLMMKWLREHPDHEQTQRIRLLFDLLQSLEAALQPLGFARADWRTGELTLGRFAGETPGKTVMKALASWRSLLPRLANDIITLIFLQLGATVWVTQAYQIGGHDPDIEPIAPTDFGISIPKIRRATKTDL
;
A
#
# COMPACT_ATOMS: atom_id res chain seq x y z
N MET A 1 29.06 16.48 54.50
CA MET A 1 28.19 17.37 53.71
C MET A 1 27.23 17.99 54.71
N ASP A 2 27.39 19.29 54.97
CA ASP A 2 26.63 19.99 56.01
C ASP A 2 25.35 20.58 55.41
N ALA A 3 24.37 21.02 56.21
CA ALA A 3 23.07 21.50 55.74
C ALA A 3 23.17 22.60 54.64
N ASN A 4 24.21 23.43 54.70
CA ASN A 4 24.50 24.47 53.70
C ASN A 4 24.82 23.90 52.30
N PHE A 5 25.40 22.70 52.20
CA PHE A 5 25.70 22.05 50.92
C PHE A 5 24.42 21.70 50.16
N TRP A 6 23.44 21.10 50.84
CA TRP A 6 22.18 20.71 50.21
C TRP A 6 21.30 21.90 49.87
N GLN A 7 21.33 22.95 50.68
CA GLN A 7 20.63 24.20 50.38
C GLN A 7 21.19 24.86 49.10
N GLN A 8 22.52 24.91 48.95
CA GLN A 8 23.18 25.41 47.74
C GLN A 8 22.90 24.52 46.51
N PHE A 9 22.94 23.20 46.68
CA PHE A 9 22.61 22.24 45.63
C PHE A 9 21.20 22.48 45.07
N TRP A 10 20.19 22.59 45.95
CA TRP A 10 18.81 22.83 45.52
C TRP A 10 18.60 24.22 44.92
N ALA A 11 19.30 25.24 45.40
CA ALA A 11 19.27 26.58 44.79
C ALA A 11 19.80 26.55 43.33
N ILE A 12 20.89 25.83 43.08
CA ILE A 12 21.44 25.63 41.72
C ILE A 12 20.47 24.83 40.85
N VAL A 13 19.85 23.77 41.40
CA VAL A 13 18.88 22.95 40.66
C VAL A 13 17.67 23.78 40.22
N VAL A 14 17.05 24.52 41.14
CA VAL A 14 15.87 25.34 40.84
C VAL A 14 16.21 26.45 39.86
N GLY A 15 17.29 27.19 40.11
CA GLY A 15 17.69 28.32 39.25
C GLY A 15 18.13 27.89 37.84
N SER A 16 18.78 26.73 37.70
CA SER A 16 19.11 26.18 36.38
C SER A 16 17.87 25.73 35.62
N LEU A 17 16.92 25.07 36.29
CA LEU A 17 15.66 24.66 35.67
C LEU A 17 14.81 25.86 35.21
N SER A 18 14.86 26.98 35.95
CA SER A 18 14.20 28.23 35.55
C SER A 18 14.99 29.08 34.55
N LEU A 19 16.17 28.63 34.12
CA LEU A 19 17.09 29.37 33.24
C LEU A 19 17.45 30.77 33.80
N ASP A 20 17.61 30.88 35.13
CA ASP A 20 17.94 32.13 35.80
C ASP A 20 19.41 32.52 35.56
N PRO A 21 19.70 33.64 34.86
CA PRO A 21 21.07 34.07 34.55
C PRO A 21 21.94 34.27 35.79
N ASP A 22 21.35 34.69 36.91
CA ASP A 22 22.05 34.98 38.17
C ASP A 22 22.72 33.74 38.75
N VAL A 23 22.13 32.56 38.57
CA VAL A 23 22.68 31.30 39.09
C VAL A 23 23.91 30.89 38.29
N PHE A 24 23.96 31.16 36.98
CA PHE A 24 25.14 30.89 36.16
C PHE A 24 26.31 31.84 36.45
N ILE A 25 26.03 33.05 36.95
CA ILE A 25 27.05 34.05 37.34
C ILE A 25 27.61 33.77 38.73
N LYS A 26 26.75 33.44 39.72
CA LYS A 26 27.12 33.26 41.13
C LYS A 26 27.84 31.93 41.43
N VAL A 27 27.70 30.93 40.56
CA VAL A 27 28.34 29.62 40.74
C VAL A 27 29.83 29.72 40.39
N GLY A 28 30.66 29.97 41.41
CA GLY A 28 32.11 30.00 41.19
C GLY A 28 33.01 30.67 42.22
N ASP A 29 32.47 31.32 43.23
CA ASP A 29 33.25 32.14 44.16
C ASP A 29 33.80 31.36 45.36
N SER A 30 33.32 30.14 45.62
CA SER A 30 33.74 29.32 46.77
C SER A 30 34.23 27.90 46.40
N VAL A 31 35.04 27.30 47.29
CA VAL A 31 35.48 25.90 47.18
C VAL A 31 34.29 24.93 47.30
N GLN A 32 33.22 25.34 47.98
CA GLN A 32 32.01 24.54 48.16
C GLN A 32 31.22 24.41 46.84
N ASP A 33 31.18 25.46 46.02
CA ASP A 33 30.50 25.46 44.70
C ASP A 33 31.14 24.49 43.71
N ARG A 34 32.45 24.25 43.83
CA ARG A 34 33.19 23.27 43.00
C ARG A 34 32.72 21.84 43.28
N TRP A 35 32.49 21.50 44.55
CA TRP A 35 31.99 20.18 44.93
C TRP A 35 30.51 20.01 44.56
N VAL A 36 29.70 21.06 44.67
CA VAL A 36 28.28 21.02 44.29
C VAL A 36 28.13 20.81 42.78
N THR A 37 28.87 21.54 41.94
CA THR A 37 28.83 21.38 40.47
C THR A 37 29.36 20.03 40.00
N ALA A 38 30.45 19.51 40.59
CA ALA A 38 30.92 18.16 40.32
C ALA A 38 29.89 17.09 40.72
N THR A 39 29.18 17.29 41.84
CA THR A 39 28.11 16.39 42.30
C THR A 39 26.93 16.37 41.31
N VAL A 40 26.54 17.53 40.74
CA VAL A 40 25.50 17.59 39.70
C VAL A 40 25.87 16.74 38.48
N VAL A 41 27.11 16.84 37.98
CA VAL A 41 27.56 16.07 36.80
C VAL A 41 27.58 14.57 37.10
N LEU A 42 28.05 14.17 38.28
CA LEU A 42 28.07 12.75 38.69
C LEU A 42 26.66 12.19 38.88
N LEU A 43 25.76 12.92 39.54
CA LEU A 43 24.36 12.51 39.71
C LEU A 43 23.62 12.46 38.37
N ALA A 44 23.90 13.38 37.45
CA ALA A 44 23.36 13.35 36.09
C ALA A 44 23.87 12.12 35.32
N GLY A 45 25.16 11.78 35.44
CA GLY A 45 25.72 10.58 34.85
C GLY A 45 25.11 9.29 35.40
N PHE A 46 24.88 9.22 36.71
CA PHE A 46 24.22 8.09 37.35
C PHE A 46 22.75 7.98 36.94
N SER A 47 22.04 9.11 36.90
CA SER A 47 20.65 9.21 36.45
C SER A 47 20.50 8.71 35.01
N GLN A 48 21.40 9.12 34.11
CA GLN A 48 21.39 8.62 32.74
C GLN A 48 21.82 7.15 32.62
N ALA A 49 22.79 6.69 33.41
CA ALA A 49 23.13 5.27 33.46
C ALA A 49 21.90 4.41 33.84
N ILE A 50 21.09 4.86 34.80
CA ILE A 50 19.81 4.23 35.14
C ILE A 50 18.83 4.30 33.97
N GLY A 51 18.70 5.46 33.32
CA GLY A 51 17.83 5.66 32.15
C GLY A 51 18.13 4.71 30.96
N GLN A 52 19.39 4.31 30.79
CA GLN A 52 19.86 3.38 29.74
C GLN A 52 20.07 1.94 30.22
N SER A 53 19.72 1.63 31.47
CA SER A 53 20.02 0.34 32.10
C SER A 53 19.43 -0.87 31.38
N ILE A 54 18.41 -0.67 30.53
CA ILE A 54 17.83 -1.73 29.69
C ILE A 54 18.86 -2.47 28.83
N VAL A 55 19.92 -1.80 28.37
CA VAL A 55 20.99 -2.46 27.59
C VAL A 55 21.65 -3.58 28.40
N LEU A 56 21.84 -3.35 29.71
CA LEU A 56 22.43 -4.34 30.61
C LEU A 56 21.46 -5.51 30.86
N PHE A 57 20.16 -5.25 30.98
CA PHE A 57 19.16 -6.30 31.07
C PHE A 57 19.07 -7.13 29.78
N ALA A 58 19.06 -6.49 28.62
CA ALA A 58 19.03 -7.15 27.32
C ALA A 58 20.20 -8.15 27.15
N ASN A 59 21.37 -7.83 27.70
CA ASN A 59 22.55 -8.69 27.70
C ASN A 59 22.62 -9.67 28.89
N ARG A 60 21.55 -9.81 29.70
CA ARG A 60 21.46 -10.74 30.83
C ARG A 60 22.58 -10.60 31.88
N ILE A 61 22.98 -9.36 32.19
CA ILE A 61 24.03 -9.10 33.18
C ILE A 61 23.57 -9.52 34.59
N ARG A 62 24.43 -10.17 35.36
CA ARG A 62 24.15 -10.57 36.75
C ARG A 62 24.04 -9.36 37.70
N PRO A 63 23.25 -9.43 38.79
CA PRO A 63 22.95 -8.27 39.65
C PRO A 63 24.16 -7.51 40.20
N LEU A 64 25.20 -8.21 40.69
CA LEU A 64 26.40 -7.57 41.23
C LEU A 64 27.20 -6.82 40.15
N ARG A 65 27.25 -7.38 38.94
CA ARG A 65 27.93 -6.77 37.79
C ARG A 65 27.12 -5.63 37.19
N PHE A 66 25.80 -5.69 37.28
CA PHE A 66 24.90 -4.64 36.84
C PHE A 66 25.18 -3.32 37.58
N VAL A 67 25.31 -3.36 38.91
CA VAL A 67 25.65 -2.16 39.71
C VAL A 67 27.03 -1.61 39.35
N LEU A 68 28.01 -2.49 39.13
CA LEU A 68 29.35 -2.11 38.72
C LEU A 68 29.36 -1.45 37.32
N SER A 69 28.61 -2.01 36.37
CA SER A 69 28.43 -1.44 35.04
C SER A 69 27.73 -0.08 35.06
N LEU A 70 26.72 0.13 35.93
CA LEU A 70 26.09 1.44 36.12
C LEU A 70 27.11 2.50 36.59
N GLY A 71 27.96 2.14 37.56
CA GLY A 71 29.03 3.02 38.03
C GLY A 71 30.02 3.38 36.92
N VAL A 72 30.44 2.38 36.13
CA VAL A 72 31.34 2.59 34.98
C VAL A 72 30.70 3.48 33.91
N SER A 73 29.42 3.27 33.58
CA SER A 73 28.67 4.12 32.65
C SER A 73 28.54 5.57 33.13
N ALA A 74 28.32 5.79 34.43
CA ALA A 74 28.29 7.15 35.00
C ALA A 74 29.66 7.85 34.89
N LEU A 75 30.76 7.11 35.09
CA LEU A 75 32.11 7.64 34.92
C LEU A 75 32.43 7.98 33.46
N ILE A 76 32.02 7.14 32.51
CA ILE A 76 32.17 7.40 31.07
C ILE A 76 31.36 8.64 30.66
N TYR A 77 30.16 8.80 31.21
CA TYR A 77 29.36 10.01 30.99
C TYR A 77 30.07 11.27 31.49
N ALA A 78 30.66 11.21 32.69
CA ALA A 78 31.46 12.31 33.24
C ALA A 78 32.72 12.60 32.38
N ALA A 79 33.37 11.58 31.83
CA ALA A 79 34.50 11.77 30.90
C ALA A 79 34.06 12.45 29.59
N THR A 80 32.91 12.05 29.04
CA THR A 80 32.33 12.67 27.83
C THR A 80 31.95 14.13 28.08
N PHE A 81 31.43 14.44 29.27
CA PHE A 81 31.18 15.81 29.72
C PHE A 81 32.46 16.66 29.69
N ILE A 82 33.58 16.13 30.22
CA ILE A 82 34.87 16.84 30.21
C ILE A 82 35.35 17.10 28.76
N VAL A 83 35.20 16.14 27.86
CA VAL A 83 35.52 16.32 26.44
C VAL A 83 34.69 17.46 25.84
N TRP A 84 33.40 17.54 26.18
CA TRP A 84 32.55 18.63 25.68
C TRP A 84 32.96 20.01 26.21
N VAL A 85 33.34 20.10 27.49
CA VAL A 85 33.93 21.33 28.07
C VAL A 85 35.14 21.78 27.25
N LEU A 86 36.04 20.85 26.90
CA LEU A 86 37.24 21.15 26.11
C LEU A 86 36.91 21.58 24.67
N CYS A 87 35.90 20.98 24.03
CA CYS A 87 35.45 21.38 22.69
C CYS A 87 34.87 22.80 22.68
N ILE A 88 34.04 23.14 23.67
CA ILE A 88 33.46 24.49 23.80
C ILE A 88 34.58 25.51 24.08
N TRP A 89 35.49 25.19 24.99
CA TRP A 89 36.66 26.02 25.28
C TRP A 89 37.51 26.26 24.04
N LEU A 90 37.85 25.21 23.30
CA LEU A 90 38.65 25.32 22.08
C LEU A 90 37.95 26.20 21.03
N THR A 91 36.64 26.08 20.90
CA THR A 91 35.83 26.90 19.98
C THR A 91 35.90 28.39 20.37
N ILE A 92 35.71 28.71 21.65
CA ILE A 92 35.80 30.09 22.15
C ILE A 92 37.22 30.65 21.95
N GLN A 93 38.26 29.85 22.25
CA GLN A 93 39.65 30.28 22.08
C GLN A 93 40.04 30.47 20.61
N LEU A 94 39.57 29.60 19.71
CA LEU A 94 39.92 29.64 18.29
C LEU A 94 39.34 30.87 17.60
N PHE A 95 38.08 31.21 17.88
CA PHE A 95 37.36 32.25 17.15
C PHE A 95 37.40 33.63 17.83
N TRP A 96 37.48 33.69 19.17
CA TRP A 96 37.38 34.96 19.90
C TRP A 96 38.55 35.24 20.86
N ARG A 97 39.46 34.29 21.13
CA ARG A 97 40.65 34.46 21.99
C ARG A 97 40.37 35.17 23.33
N ASN A 98 39.20 34.90 23.91
CA ASN A 98 38.80 35.48 25.20
C ASN A 98 39.54 34.77 26.35
N GLY A 99 39.92 35.50 27.39
CA GLY A 99 40.67 34.98 28.57
C GLY A 99 39.92 34.00 29.48
N PHE A 100 38.91 33.30 28.96
CA PHE A 100 38.09 32.34 29.69
C PHE A 100 38.86 31.05 29.98
N THR A 101 38.88 30.66 31.24
CA THR A 101 39.52 29.41 31.69
C THR A 101 38.61 28.21 31.41
N VAL A 102 39.22 27.02 31.28
CA VAL A 102 38.50 25.75 31.18
C VAL A 102 37.55 25.56 32.38
N GLU A 103 37.94 26.06 33.56
CA GLU A 103 37.14 26.00 34.79
C GLU A 103 35.81 26.76 34.69
N ASN A 104 35.80 27.93 34.05
CA ASN A 104 34.56 28.71 33.89
C ASN A 104 33.55 27.99 32.98
N ILE A 105 34.05 27.36 31.91
CA ILE A 105 33.22 26.60 30.96
C ILE A 105 32.73 25.29 31.60
N PHE A 106 33.58 24.64 32.40
CA PHE A 106 33.19 23.48 33.19
C PHE A 106 32.01 23.79 34.10
N ARG A 107 32.02 24.93 34.80
CA ARG A 107 30.95 25.35 35.71
C ARG A 107 29.67 25.71 34.97
N ALA A 108 29.77 26.52 33.92
CA ALA A 108 28.65 26.89 33.06
C ALA A 108 27.95 25.65 32.48
N LEU A 109 28.72 24.67 32.00
CA LEU A 109 28.20 23.41 31.49
C LEU A 109 27.66 22.50 32.61
N ALA A 110 28.30 22.47 33.77
CA ALA A 110 27.85 21.63 34.89
C ALA A 110 26.47 22.08 35.41
N VAL A 111 26.22 23.38 35.48
CA VAL A 111 24.91 23.93 35.87
C VAL A 111 23.87 23.65 34.79
N SER A 112 24.22 23.76 33.50
CA SER A 112 23.28 23.45 32.40
C SER A 112 22.92 21.95 32.29
N TYR A 113 23.66 21.08 32.98
CA TYR A 113 23.37 19.64 33.06
C TYR A 113 22.33 19.27 34.14
N VAL A 114 21.87 20.21 34.96
CA VAL A 114 20.82 19.95 35.96
C VAL A 114 19.58 19.23 35.42
N PRO A 115 19.03 19.55 34.21
CA PRO A 115 17.92 18.78 33.64
C PRO A 115 18.23 17.29 33.50
N GLN A 116 19.49 16.91 33.28
CA GLN A 116 19.92 15.51 33.17
C GLN A 116 19.90 14.75 34.50
N LEU A 117 19.69 15.42 35.64
CA LEU A 117 19.36 14.76 36.91
C LEU A 117 18.06 13.95 36.81
N PHE A 118 17.16 14.32 35.89
CA PHE A 118 15.95 13.58 35.56
C PHE A 118 16.15 12.52 34.46
N GLY A 119 17.40 12.23 34.08
CA GLY A 119 17.74 11.22 33.07
C GLY A 119 17.20 9.81 33.36
N PHE A 120 16.96 9.47 34.62
CA PHE A 120 16.33 8.20 35.00
C PHE A 120 14.91 8.05 34.41
N LEU A 121 14.19 9.15 34.13
CA LEU A 121 12.88 9.13 33.49
C LEU A 121 12.95 8.66 32.02
N ILE A 122 14.15 8.60 31.42
CA ILE A 122 14.36 7.99 30.11
C ILE A 122 14.05 6.49 30.16
N ALA A 123 14.11 5.86 31.33
CA ALA A 123 13.66 4.48 31.51
C ALA A 123 12.13 4.33 31.37
N LEU A 124 11.33 5.41 31.39
CA LEU A 124 9.89 5.28 31.22
C LEU A 124 9.56 4.66 29.84
N PRO A 125 8.72 3.61 29.81
CA PRO A 125 8.22 3.04 28.56
C PRO A 125 7.49 4.08 27.71
N TYR A 126 7.76 4.05 26.42
CA TYR A 126 7.24 4.89 25.35
C TYR A 126 7.61 6.38 25.42
N PHE A 127 7.51 7.02 26.59
CA PHE A 127 7.81 8.44 26.80
C PHE A 127 9.29 8.74 27.03
N GLY A 128 10.10 7.74 27.36
CA GLY A 128 11.51 7.95 27.71
C GLY A 128 12.35 8.65 26.63
N MET A 129 12.13 8.32 25.35
CA MET A 129 12.84 8.95 24.24
C MET A 129 12.44 10.43 24.03
N PRO A 130 11.13 10.78 23.97
CA PRO A 130 10.71 12.18 24.01
C PRO A 130 11.26 12.96 25.20
N ILE A 131 11.26 12.37 26.40
CA ILE A 131 11.82 12.98 27.61
C ILE A 131 13.32 13.23 27.43
N ALA A 132 14.07 12.25 26.92
CA ALA A 132 15.50 12.42 26.64
C ALA A 132 15.77 13.64 25.74
N VAL A 133 15.03 13.77 24.63
CA VAL A 133 15.14 14.90 23.70
C VAL A 133 14.81 16.22 24.41
N MET A 134 13.74 16.26 25.20
CA MET A 134 13.35 17.45 25.95
C MET A 134 14.42 17.88 26.97
N LEU A 135 14.96 16.94 27.75
CA LEU A 135 16.03 17.21 28.72
C LEU A 135 17.30 17.71 28.01
N THR A 136 17.67 17.12 26.87
CA THR A 136 18.83 17.57 26.09
C THR A 136 18.63 18.97 25.52
N ILE A 137 17.46 19.27 24.95
CA ILE A 137 17.14 20.63 24.47
C ILE A 137 17.20 21.63 25.63
N TRP A 138 16.64 21.29 26.79
CA TRP A 138 16.68 22.17 27.97
C TRP A 138 18.11 22.42 28.47
N SER A 139 18.97 21.39 28.47
CA SER A 139 20.38 21.54 28.79
C SER A 139 21.13 22.43 27.78
N LEU A 140 20.80 22.35 26.49
CA LEU A 140 21.37 23.24 25.47
C LEU A 140 20.93 24.69 25.65
N LEU A 141 19.66 24.93 26.00
CA LEU A 141 19.15 26.26 26.34
C LEU A 141 19.83 26.81 27.59
N GLY A 142 19.97 26.00 28.65
CA GLY A 142 20.72 26.37 29.85
C GLY A 142 22.18 26.72 29.54
N LEU A 143 22.82 25.99 28.64
CA LEU A 143 24.19 26.29 28.20
C LEU A 143 24.28 27.60 27.41
N LEU A 144 23.30 27.88 26.55
CA LEU A 144 23.23 29.15 25.82
C LEU A 144 23.12 30.32 26.79
N VAL A 145 22.20 30.25 27.75
CA VAL A 145 22.01 31.26 28.80
C VAL A 145 23.28 31.41 29.65
N ALA A 146 23.94 30.30 29.99
CA ALA A 146 25.18 30.32 30.76
C ALA A 146 26.31 31.04 30.02
N ILE A 147 26.48 30.81 28.71
CA ILE A 147 27.51 31.48 27.91
C ILE A 147 27.15 32.95 27.73
N GLU A 148 25.89 33.31 27.49
CA GLU A 148 25.45 34.71 27.38
C GLU A 148 25.63 35.49 28.68
N SER A 149 25.39 34.87 29.84
CA SER A 149 25.47 35.55 31.13
C SER A 149 26.89 35.63 31.70
N THR A 150 27.76 34.68 31.34
CA THR A 150 29.15 34.64 31.84
C THR A 150 30.16 35.25 30.86
N THR A 151 29.84 35.36 29.57
CA THR A 151 30.73 35.92 28.55
C THR A 151 30.23 37.26 27.98
N THR A 152 31.10 38.00 27.29
CA THR A 152 30.74 39.24 26.59
C THR A 152 30.23 39.00 25.16
N LEU A 153 29.89 37.75 24.82
CA LEU A 153 29.44 37.37 23.49
C LEU A 153 27.98 37.79 23.25
N ALA A 154 27.69 38.26 22.03
CA ALA A 154 26.31 38.52 21.61
C ALA A 154 25.55 37.19 21.41
N SER A 155 24.23 37.18 21.56
CA SER A 155 23.42 35.95 21.53
C SER A 155 23.64 35.06 20.29
N TRP A 156 23.82 35.66 19.11
CA TRP A 156 24.11 34.89 17.89
C TRP A 156 25.51 34.24 17.91
N GLN A 157 26.49 34.87 18.57
CA GLN A 157 27.84 34.32 18.76
C GLN A 157 27.80 33.16 19.75
N SER A 158 27.05 33.31 20.86
CA SER A 158 26.81 32.23 21.82
C SER A 158 26.13 31.02 21.18
N MET A 159 25.14 31.26 20.31
CA MET A 159 24.48 30.20 19.53
C MET A 159 25.44 29.47 18.57
N ILE A 160 26.35 30.20 17.92
CA ILE A 160 27.41 29.60 17.08
C ILE A 160 28.39 28.79 17.92
N VAL A 161 28.81 29.29 19.09
CA VAL A 161 29.73 28.58 19.99
C VAL A 161 29.11 27.28 20.52
N VAL A 162 27.85 27.32 20.98
CA VAL A 162 27.13 26.12 21.43
C VAL A 162 26.94 25.15 20.26
N GLY A 163 26.52 25.65 19.09
CA GLY A 163 26.30 24.84 17.89
C GLY A 163 27.56 24.19 17.35
N LEU A 164 28.67 24.93 17.22
CA LEU A 164 29.97 24.41 16.77
C LEU A 164 30.60 23.50 17.83
N GLY A 165 30.49 23.82 19.11
CA GLY A 165 30.96 22.95 20.20
C GLY A 165 30.22 21.61 20.24
N TRP A 166 28.91 21.62 20.01
CA TRP A 166 28.11 20.41 19.84
C TRP A 166 28.47 19.64 18.56
N LEU A 167 28.67 20.34 17.44
CA LEU A 167 29.07 19.73 16.17
C LEU A 167 30.47 19.09 16.25
N LEU A 168 31.42 19.73 16.93
CA LEU A 168 32.75 19.19 17.21
C LEU A 168 32.69 17.98 18.15
N LEU A 169 31.81 17.97 19.14
CA LEU A 169 31.55 16.78 19.96
C LEU A 169 31.02 15.63 19.11
N GLN A 170 30.06 15.88 18.23
CA GLN A 170 29.50 14.88 17.31
C GLN A 170 30.54 14.37 16.31
N LEU A 171 31.36 15.25 15.74
CA LEU A 171 32.48 14.90 14.86
C LEU A 171 33.54 14.10 15.62
N GLY A 172 33.91 14.51 16.83
CA GLY A 172 34.84 13.81 17.70
C GLY A 172 34.36 12.39 18.04
N GLN A 173 33.06 12.22 18.36
CA GLN A 173 32.44 10.92 18.59
C GLN A 173 32.43 10.03 17.32
N ARG A 174 32.40 10.61 16.12
CA ARG A 174 32.31 9.87 14.84
C ARG A 174 33.65 9.61 14.15
N THR A 175 34.69 10.44 14.37
CA THR A 175 36.00 10.32 13.71
C THR A 175 37.07 9.71 14.62
N ILE A 176 37.31 10.31 15.78
CA ILE A 176 38.28 9.86 16.82
C ILE A 176 37.58 8.97 17.87
N GLY A 177 36.25 8.93 17.87
CA GLY A 177 35.46 8.22 18.86
C GLY A 177 35.36 6.71 18.66
N GLN A 178 35.84 6.13 17.56
CA GLN A 178 35.88 4.66 17.43
C GLN A 178 36.77 3.98 18.49
N PRO A 179 38.02 4.41 18.74
CA PRO A 179 38.81 3.88 19.85
C PRO A 179 38.20 4.18 21.23
N LEU A 180 37.55 5.32 21.42
CA LEU A 180 36.88 5.66 22.68
C LEU A 180 35.62 4.82 22.90
N ALA A 181 34.82 4.57 21.86
CA ALA A 181 33.67 3.69 21.87
C ALA A 181 34.07 2.22 22.02
N ARG A 182 35.22 1.80 21.47
CA ARG A 182 35.83 0.49 21.74
C ARG A 182 36.32 0.39 23.19
N LEU A 183 36.89 1.45 23.74
CA LEU A 183 37.30 1.53 25.14
C LEU A 183 36.08 1.50 26.08
N GLU A 184 35.02 2.23 25.74
CA GLU A 184 33.72 2.20 26.43
C GLU A 184 33.11 0.79 26.37
N GLN A 185 33.01 0.19 25.18
CA GLN A 185 32.55 -1.20 25.02
C GLN A 185 33.44 -2.19 25.77
N TRP A 186 34.75 -1.98 25.80
CA TRP A 186 35.70 -2.80 26.55
C TRP A 186 35.52 -2.65 28.06
N LEU A 187 35.40 -1.43 28.60
CA LEU A 187 35.15 -1.17 30.03
C LEU A 187 33.77 -1.69 30.47
N THR A 188 32.74 -1.51 29.64
CA THR A 188 31.39 -2.02 29.90
C THR A 188 31.35 -3.55 29.79
N SER A 189 32.08 -4.18 28.86
CA SER A 189 32.17 -5.65 28.77
C SER A 189 33.03 -6.28 29.86
N LEU A 190 34.08 -5.59 30.34
CA LEU A 190 34.89 -6.02 31.47
C LEU A 190 34.08 -5.99 32.77
N SER A 191 33.30 -4.93 32.98
CA SER A 191 32.39 -4.80 34.14
C SER A 191 31.21 -5.77 34.10
N ALA A 192 30.61 -5.98 32.92
CA ALA A 192 29.59 -7.00 32.66
C ALA A 192 30.13 -8.43 32.76
N GLY A 193 31.44 -8.59 32.51
CA GLY A 193 32.20 -9.84 32.49
C GLY A 193 31.82 -10.83 31.39
N HIS A 194 31.25 -10.31 30.29
CA HIS A 194 31.21 -10.90 28.95
C HIS A 194 30.96 -9.78 27.92
N GLN A 195 31.11 -10.06 26.63
CA GLN A 195 30.87 -9.04 25.60
C GLN A 195 29.40 -8.58 25.60
N VAL A 196 29.20 -7.26 25.69
CA VAL A 196 27.90 -6.59 25.56
C VAL A 196 27.71 -6.29 24.07
N THR A 197 27.11 -7.23 23.35
CA THR A 197 26.97 -7.16 21.88
C THR A 197 25.58 -6.71 21.44
N ILE A 198 24.57 -6.86 22.30
CA ILE A 198 23.17 -6.64 21.94
C ILE A 198 22.77 -5.19 22.19
N ARG A 199 22.38 -4.47 21.13
CA ARG A 199 21.71 -3.16 21.23
C ARG A 199 20.20 -3.37 21.27
N PRO A 200 19.43 -2.54 21.98
CA PRO A 200 17.96 -2.66 22.04
C PRO A 200 17.29 -2.64 20.66
N ALA A 201 17.84 -1.91 19.70
CA ALA A 201 17.33 -1.84 18.33
C ALA A 201 17.53 -3.14 17.52
N ASP A 202 18.54 -3.95 17.88
CA ASP A 202 18.88 -5.20 17.19
C ASP A 202 18.28 -6.43 17.91
N LEU A 203 17.70 -6.23 19.09
CA LEU A 203 17.17 -7.30 19.94
C LEU A 203 16.07 -8.09 19.24
N GLU A 204 15.12 -7.43 18.58
CA GLU A 204 14.03 -8.12 17.85
C GLU A 204 14.56 -9.09 16.78
N ALA A 205 15.55 -8.67 15.99
CA ALA A 205 16.14 -9.50 14.94
C ALA A 205 16.98 -10.67 15.48
N LEU A 206 17.67 -10.47 16.60
CA LEU A 206 18.44 -11.53 17.26
C LEU A 206 17.54 -12.59 17.90
N LEU A 207 16.41 -12.19 18.48
CA LEU A 207 15.43 -13.12 19.04
C LEU A 207 14.86 -14.04 17.97
N GLU A 208 14.60 -13.53 16.77
CA GLU A 208 14.15 -14.34 15.63
C GLU A 208 15.18 -15.37 15.18
N GLN A 209 16.46 -15.00 15.13
CA GLN A 209 17.52 -15.95 14.80
C GLN A 209 17.62 -17.05 15.86
N GLN A 210 17.45 -16.68 17.13
CA GLN A 210 17.47 -17.62 18.24
C GLN A 210 16.27 -18.58 18.20
N ASP A 211 15.06 -18.10 17.97
CA ASP A 211 13.84 -18.92 17.85
C ASP A 211 13.93 -19.94 16.69
N ARG A 212 14.76 -19.69 15.66
CA ARG A 212 15.06 -20.66 14.58
C ARG A 212 16.02 -21.77 15.00
N GLN A 213 16.97 -21.45 15.87
CA GLN A 213 18.06 -22.36 16.26
C GLN A 213 17.68 -23.22 17.46
N ASP A 214 16.88 -22.67 18.37
CA ASP A 214 16.41 -23.34 19.59
C ASP A 214 14.93 -22.96 19.81
N PRO A 215 13.95 -23.83 19.45
CA PRO A 215 12.54 -23.55 19.70
C PRO A 215 12.31 -23.36 21.22
N LEU A 216 11.39 -22.46 21.58
CA LEU A 216 11.11 -22.06 22.97
C LEU A 216 11.15 -23.26 23.93
N PRO A 217 11.95 -23.21 25.02
CA PRO A 217 12.11 -24.35 25.92
C PRO A 217 10.76 -24.69 26.58
N ARG A 218 10.32 -25.94 26.45
CA ARG A 218 9.17 -26.48 27.19
C ARG A 218 9.49 -26.44 28.68
N ASN A 219 8.66 -25.75 29.46
CA ASN A 219 8.69 -25.91 30.92
C ASN A 219 7.62 -26.95 31.33
N PRO A 220 7.98 -28.16 31.77
CA PRO A 220 7.04 -29.24 32.02
C PRO A 220 6.29 -29.15 33.36
N ASP A 221 6.65 -28.22 34.25
CA ASP A 221 5.99 -28.08 35.55
C ASP A 221 4.70 -27.25 35.39
N VAL A 222 3.55 -27.92 35.40
CA VAL A 222 2.20 -27.33 35.33
C VAL A 222 1.60 -27.32 36.74
N ILE A 223 1.11 -26.17 37.19
CA ILE A 223 0.33 -26.07 38.44
C ILE A 223 -1.13 -26.41 38.11
N ASP A 224 -1.63 -27.51 38.68
CA ASP A 224 -3.04 -27.90 38.59
C ASP A 224 -3.77 -27.38 39.85
N GLU A 225 -4.23 -26.12 39.83
CA GLU A 225 -5.04 -25.56 40.91
C GLU A 225 -6.52 -25.49 40.52
N GLY A 226 -7.32 -26.31 41.22
CA GLY A 226 -8.77 -26.20 41.22
C GLY A 226 -9.21 -24.82 41.70
N VAL A 227 -10.00 -24.14 40.88
CA VAL A 227 -10.56 -22.80 41.12
C VAL A 227 -11.11 -22.66 42.54
N THR A 228 -10.35 -22.04 43.44
CA THR A 228 -10.86 -21.66 44.76
C THR A 228 -11.39 -20.25 44.67
N GLN A 229 -12.69 -20.11 44.39
CA GLN A 229 -13.40 -18.84 44.49
C GLN A 229 -13.38 -18.36 45.96
N MET A 230 -12.61 -17.33 46.28
CA MET A 230 -12.84 -16.59 47.52
C MET A 230 -14.15 -15.80 47.42
N ALA A 231 -15.06 -16.07 48.34
CA ALA A 231 -16.37 -15.42 48.46
C ALA A 231 -16.24 -13.91 48.71
N PRO A 232 -17.18 -13.08 48.19
CA PRO A 232 -17.16 -11.64 48.42
C PRO A 232 -17.41 -11.32 49.90
N GLY A 233 -16.46 -10.64 50.52
CA GLY A 233 -16.58 -10.12 51.88
C GLY A 233 -17.79 -9.22 52.04
N GLN A 234 -18.64 -9.54 53.02
CA GLN A 234 -19.80 -8.74 53.39
C GLN A 234 -19.37 -7.31 53.77
N SER A 235 -20.05 -6.31 53.22
CA SER A 235 -19.84 -4.90 53.54
C SER A 235 -20.03 -4.64 55.04
N PRO A 236 -19.15 -3.86 55.71
CA PRO A 236 -19.34 -3.54 57.10
C PRO A 236 -20.51 -2.55 57.27
N THR A 237 -21.53 -3.05 57.95
CA THR A 237 -22.65 -2.38 58.64
C THR A 237 -22.54 -0.86 58.86
N THR A 238 -23.62 -0.19 58.48
CA THR A 238 -24.05 1.22 58.64
C THR A 238 -23.99 1.83 60.04
N ARG A 239 -23.44 1.14 61.06
CA ARG A 239 -23.33 1.65 62.45
C ARG A 239 -22.07 2.49 62.72
N ARG A 240 -21.03 2.43 61.88
CA ARG A 240 -19.78 3.19 62.09
C ARG A 240 -19.88 4.66 61.64
N LEU A 241 -20.67 4.97 60.60
CA LEU A 241 -20.85 6.33 60.08
C LEU A 241 -21.51 7.27 61.12
N TYR A 242 -22.50 6.78 61.87
CA TYR A 242 -23.14 7.56 62.95
C TYR A 242 -22.22 7.82 64.15
N ARG A 243 -21.23 6.95 64.42
CA ARG A 243 -20.21 7.20 65.46
C ARG A 243 -19.27 8.33 65.06
N TYR A 244 -18.84 8.39 63.79
CA TYR A 244 -17.97 9.46 63.32
C TYR A 244 -18.71 10.81 63.18
N LEU A 245 -19.99 10.80 62.80
CA LEU A 245 -20.84 12.00 62.80
C LEU A 245 -21.13 12.50 64.22
N ALA A 246 -21.32 11.61 65.20
CA ALA A 246 -21.50 11.99 66.61
C ALA A 246 -20.20 12.54 67.23
N ILE A 247 -19.03 11.98 66.88
CA ILE A 247 -17.73 12.52 67.30
C ILE A 247 -17.50 13.87 66.64
N ALA A 248 -17.78 14.04 65.35
CA ALA A 248 -17.67 15.33 64.66
C ALA A 248 -18.62 16.39 65.24
N PHE A 249 -19.84 16.01 65.64
CA PHE A 249 -20.79 16.92 66.28
C PHE A 249 -20.37 17.32 67.71
N ILE A 250 -19.84 16.38 68.50
CA ILE A 250 -19.29 16.65 69.85
C ILE A 250 -18.01 17.49 69.76
N SER A 251 -17.15 17.24 68.77
CA SER A 251 -15.97 18.07 68.48
C SER A 251 -16.36 19.47 68.02
N PHE A 252 -17.40 19.61 67.18
CA PHE A 252 -17.94 20.91 66.76
C PHE A 252 -18.53 21.70 67.94
N LEU A 253 -19.20 21.01 68.89
CA LEU A 253 -19.75 21.62 70.10
C LEU A 253 -18.66 22.04 71.11
N LEU A 254 -17.56 21.28 71.21
CA LEU A 254 -16.38 21.63 71.99
C LEU A 254 -15.58 22.78 71.36
N ILE A 255 -15.54 22.85 70.02
CA ILE A 255 -14.91 23.94 69.26
C ILE A 255 -15.66 25.27 69.46
N GLY A 256 -17.00 25.25 69.50
CA GLY A 256 -17.80 26.46 69.76
C GLY A 256 -17.61 27.06 71.16
N ILE A 257 -17.16 26.27 72.14
CA ILE A 257 -16.91 26.74 73.52
C ILE A 257 -15.49 27.30 73.68
N PHE A 258 -14.52 26.89 72.83
CA PHE A 258 -13.12 27.32 72.91
C PHE A 258 -12.72 28.48 71.98
N THR A 259 -13.60 28.94 71.09
CA THR A 259 -13.31 29.99 70.09
C THR A 259 -13.36 31.43 70.61
N THR A 260 -13.47 31.68 71.92
CA THR A 260 -13.46 33.05 72.48
C THR A 260 -12.12 33.53 73.02
N SER A 261 -11.02 32.78 72.84
CA SER A 261 -9.67 33.24 73.19
C SER A 261 -8.70 33.26 72.01
N GLN A 262 -7.83 34.27 71.96
CA GLN A 262 -6.76 34.44 70.94
C GLN A 262 -5.82 33.23 70.82
N GLN A 263 -5.69 32.39 71.85
CA GLN A 263 -4.90 31.15 71.81
C GLN A 263 -5.61 30.01 71.05
N GLY A 264 -6.94 29.93 71.11
CA GLY A 264 -7.72 28.92 70.39
C GLY A 264 -7.63 29.08 68.88
N PHE A 265 -7.59 30.33 68.37
CA PHE A 265 -7.48 30.61 66.94
C PHE A 265 -6.11 30.23 66.34
N ARG A 266 -5.00 30.41 67.07
CA ARG A 266 -3.67 29.97 66.61
C ARG A 266 -3.54 28.44 66.55
N LEU A 267 -4.06 27.73 67.56
CA LEU A 267 -4.08 26.26 67.56
C LEU A 267 -4.96 25.72 66.44
N TRP A 268 -6.06 26.41 66.11
CA TRP A 268 -6.93 26.03 65.00
C TRP A 268 -6.26 26.28 63.63
N PHE A 269 -5.56 27.40 63.47
CA PHE A 269 -4.80 27.69 62.25
C PHE A 269 -3.62 26.75 62.07
N GLN A 270 -2.88 26.41 63.13
CA GLN A 270 -1.83 25.38 63.10
C GLN A 270 -2.40 23.99 62.81
N ALA A 271 -3.52 23.60 63.42
CA ALA A 271 -4.16 22.32 63.10
C ALA A 271 -4.65 22.28 61.66
N LEU A 272 -5.13 23.40 61.09
CA LEU A 272 -5.52 23.49 59.69
C LEU A 272 -4.30 23.44 58.75
N ASP A 273 -3.21 24.12 59.10
CA ASP A 273 -1.92 24.09 58.39
C ASP A 273 -1.32 22.68 58.42
N ASP A 274 -1.29 22.03 59.59
CA ASP A 274 -0.85 20.64 59.77
C ASP A 274 -1.75 19.65 59.02
N THR A 275 -3.06 19.91 58.92
CA THR A 275 -4.00 19.05 58.17
C THR A 275 -3.82 19.23 56.66
N VAL A 276 -3.63 20.46 56.18
CA VAL A 276 -3.33 20.75 54.78
C VAL A 276 -1.96 20.17 54.40
N GLN A 277 -0.96 20.32 55.27
CA GLN A 277 0.37 19.74 55.10
C GLN A 277 0.31 18.21 55.10
N LEU A 278 -0.49 17.59 55.97
CA LEU A 278 -0.73 16.14 55.96
C LEU A 278 -1.41 15.68 54.66
N VAL A 279 -2.39 16.45 54.14
CA VAL A 279 -3.01 16.15 52.84
C VAL A 279 -1.99 16.26 51.71
N VAL A 280 -1.14 17.30 51.72
CA VAL A 280 -0.05 17.47 50.76
C VAL A 280 0.96 16.32 50.88
N ASP A 281 1.37 15.94 52.09
CA ASP A 281 2.30 14.83 52.35
C ASP A 281 1.71 13.50 51.90
N LEU A 282 0.42 13.24 52.16
CA LEU A 282 -0.28 12.05 51.70
C LEU A 282 -0.43 12.02 50.17
N VAL A 283 -0.64 13.16 49.53
CA VAL A 283 -0.65 13.28 48.05
C VAL A 283 0.74 13.02 47.48
N ILE A 284 1.79 13.58 48.09
CA ILE A 284 3.19 13.35 47.70
C ILE A 284 3.55 11.87 47.88
N LEU A 285 3.18 11.27 49.01
CA LEU A 285 3.46 9.87 49.30
C LEU A 285 2.66 8.92 48.41
N GLY A 286 1.42 9.29 48.05
CA GLY A 286 0.62 8.61 47.03
C GLY A 286 1.23 8.70 45.63
N LEU A 287 1.70 9.88 45.22
CA LEU A 287 2.44 10.08 43.96
C LEU A 287 3.74 9.26 43.94
N LEU A 288 4.47 9.24 45.06
CA LEU A 288 5.69 8.45 45.20
C LEU A 288 5.40 6.94 45.09
N ALA A 289 4.33 6.45 45.72
CA ALA A 289 3.90 5.06 45.59
C ALA A 289 3.50 4.70 44.15
N VAL A 290 2.83 5.60 43.43
CA VAL A 290 2.52 5.44 42.01
C VAL A 290 3.80 5.39 41.17
N ILE A 291 4.76 6.28 41.40
CA ILE A 291 6.06 6.29 40.71
C ILE A 291 6.81 4.98 40.97
N VAL A 292 6.82 4.48 42.21
CA VAL A 292 7.44 3.19 42.54
C VAL A 292 6.74 2.05 41.79
N ALA A 293 5.41 1.98 41.80
CA ALA A 293 4.67 0.95 41.06
C ALA A 293 4.95 1.00 39.54
N ILE A 294 5.06 2.19 38.97
CA ILE A 294 5.44 2.42 37.57
C ILE A 294 6.85 1.88 37.30
N LEU A 295 7.83 2.21 38.15
CA LEU A 295 9.22 1.76 37.98
C LEU A 295 9.40 0.25 38.21
N MET A 296 8.54 -0.38 39.01
CA MET A 296 8.59 -1.83 39.25
C MET A 296 8.11 -2.65 38.03
N THR A 297 7.21 -2.09 37.21
CA THR A 297 6.58 -2.83 36.10
C THR A 297 7.61 -3.29 35.05
N PRO A 298 8.52 -2.43 34.54
CA PRO A 298 9.55 -2.87 33.61
C PRO A 298 10.56 -3.82 34.23
N LEU A 299 10.86 -3.64 35.52
CA LEU A 299 11.86 -4.47 36.22
C LEU A 299 11.45 -5.93 36.30
N GLU A 300 10.15 -6.22 36.42
CA GLU A 300 9.62 -7.59 36.42
C GLU A 300 9.99 -8.33 35.12
N SER A 301 9.60 -7.78 33.97
CA SER A 301 9.86 -8.39 32.66
C SER A 301 11.34 -8.42 32.32
N LEU A 302 12.10 -7.38 32.70
CA LEU A 302 13.53 -7.30 32.45
C LEU A 302 14.33 -8.28 33.31
N SER A 303 13.95 -8.48 34.56
CA SER A 303 14.63 -9.44 35.45
C SER A 303 14.27 -10.89 35.13
N TRP A 304 13.05 -11.16 34.65
CA TRP A 304 12.71 -12.43 34.00
C TRP A 304 13.63 -12.70 32.80
N TRP A 305 13.76 -11.74 31.89
CA TRP A 305 14.63 -11.86 30.71
C TRP A 305 16.11 -12.09 31.06
N ALA A 306 16.59 -11.39 32.08
CA ALA A 306 17.96 -11.52 32.57
C ALA A 306 18.22 -12.84 33.31
N GLY A 307 17.19 -13.67 33.53
CA GLY A 307 17.29 -14.95 34.23
C GLY A 307 17.47 -14.82 35.75
N TRP A 308 17.17 -13.64 36.33
CA TRP A 308 17.34 -13.41 37.77
C TRP A 308 16.31 -14.16 38.61
N GLN A 309 15.18 -14.56 37.99
CA GLN A 309 14.03 -15.14 38.68
C GLN A 309 13.93 -16.67 38.55
N GLY A 310 14.81 -17.34 37.79
CA GLY A 310 14.77 -18.78 37.52
C GLY A 310 13.59 -19.23 36.63
N ASP A 311 13.53 -20.53 36.33
CA ASP A 311 12.40 -21.14 35.62
C ASP A 311 11.19 -21.27 36.56
N ARG A 312 9.99 -20.91 36.09
CA ARG A 312 8.75 -20.97 36.89
C ARG A 312 7.70 -21.83 36.20
N PRO A 313 6.93 -22.61 36.97
CA PRO A 313 5.83 -23.40 36.43
C PRO A 313 4.76 -22.48 35.84
N LEU A 314 4.20 -22.88 34.69
CA LEU A 314 3.23 -22.08 33.94
C LEU A 314 1.80 -22.52 34.29
N ASN A 315 0.88 -21.56 34.43
CA ASN A 315 -0.55 -21.82 34.35
C ASN A 315 -1.00 -21.77 32.88
N PRO A 316 -1.44 -22.90 32.27
CA PRO A 316 -1.79 -22.95 30.85
C PRO A 316 -3.14 -22.30 30.52
N GLY A 317 -3.89 -21.83 31.52
CA GLY A 317 -5.27 -21.37 31.34
C GLY A 317 -6.27 -22.53 31.31
N VAL A 318 -7.52 -22.20 30.99
CA VAL A 318 -8.66 -23.13 31.01
C VAL A 318 -9.46 -23.02 29.72
N ALA A 319 -9.75 -24.16 29.10
CA ALA A 319 -10.69 -24.22 27.98
C ALA A 319 -12.12 -23.92 28.48
N VAL A 320 -12.79 -22.96 27.85
CA VAL A 320 -14.16 -22.55 28.25
C VAL A 320 -15.15 -23.70 28.03
N ARG A 321 -14.95 -24.50 26.98
CA ARG A 321 -15.63 -25.77 26.72
C ARG A 321 -14.58 -26.83 26.37
N GLN A 322 -14.66 -27.98 27.03
CA GLN A 322 -13.78 -29.11 26.73
C GLN A 322 -14.09 -29.66 25.33
N PRO A 323 -13.08 -29.93 24.48
CA PRO A 323 -13.30 -30.51 23.17
C PRO A 323 -13.82 -31.95 23.31
N GLU A 324 -14.84 -32.32 22.52
CA GLU A 324 -15.24 -33.71 22.39
C GLU A 324 -14.11 -34.50 21.72
N GLN A 325 -13.71 -35.64 22.30
CA GLN A 325 -12.54 -36.42 21.85
C GLN A 325 -12.62 -36.87 20.37
N THR A 326 -13.80 -36.84 19.77
CA THR A 326 -14.07 -37.29 18.39
C THR A 326 -14.00 -36.18 17.33
N VAL A 327 -13.84 -34.91 17.71
CA VAL A 327 -13.94 -33.77 16.77
C VAL A 327 -12.58 -33.07 16.62
N ALA A 328 -12.03 -33.05 15.40
CA ALA A 328 -10.80 -32.33 15.11
C ALA A 328 -11.00 -30.81 15.25
N VAL A 329 -10.10 -30.15 15.99
CA VAL A 329 -10.15 -28.69 16.20
C VAL A 329 -9.81 -27.98 14.89
N ALA A 330 -10.72 -27.12 14.42
CA ALA A 330 -10.57 -26.35 13.19
C ALA A 330 -9.96 -24.95 13.44
N ARG A 331 -9.96 -24.48 14.68
CA ARG A 331 -9.41 -23.17 15.09
C ARG A 331 -9.19 -23.09 16.59
N TYR A 332 -8.09 -22.44 16.98
CA TYR A 332 -7.80 -22.09 18.38
C TYR A 332 -8.04 -20.60 18.60
N VAL A 333 -8.69 -20.25 19.71
CA VAL A 333 -9.02 -18.87 20.08
C VAL A 333 -8.53 -18.60 21.50
N THR A 334 -7.77 -17.53 21.69
CA THR A 334 -7.31 -17.10 23.02
C THR A 334 -7.80 -15.69 23.33
N TYR A 335 -8.35 -15.50 24.53
CA TYR A 335 -8.84 -14.20 24.99
C TYR A 335 -7.83 -13.47 25.88
N LEU A 336 -7.58 -12.19 25.57
CA LEU A 336 -6.69 -11.28 26.27
C LEU A 336 -7.47 -10.05 26.75
N ASP A 337 -7.62 -9.91 28.07
CA ASP A 337 -8.50 -8.88 28.65
C ASP A 337 -7.85 -7.49 28.75
N GLY A 338 -8.66 -6.53 29.20
CA GLY A 338 -8.26 -5.15 29.47
C GLY A 338 -7.48 -4.95 30.77
N ILE A 339 -7.07 -3.70 31.00
CA ILE A 339 -6.10 -3.30 32.04
C ILE A 339 -6.54 -3.55 33.49
N ASN A 340 -7.79 -3.94 33.72
CA ASN A 340 -8.31 -4.26 35.06
C ASN A 340 -7.91 -5.67 35.53
N GLN A 341 -7.36 -6.52 34.65
CA GLN A 341 -7.03 -7.90 34.97
C GLN A 341 -5.72 -7.99 35.79
N GLY A 342 -5.83 -8.45 37.04
CA GLY A 342 -4.69 -8.75 37.92
C GLY A 342 -4.67 -10.18 38.49
N THR A 343 -5.69 -10.97 38.15
CA THR A 343 -5.92 -12.36 38.60
C THR A 343 -6.40 -13.21 37.42
N TYR A 344 -6.48 -14.55 37.57
CA TYR A 344 -7.01 -15.43 36.53
C TYR A 344 -8.51 -15.22 36.25
N GLY A 345 -9.27 -14.71 37.22
CA GLY A 345 -10.71 -14.43 37.07
C GLY A 345 -10.99 -13.16 36.27
N TYR A 346 -12.11 -13.16 35.55
CA TYR A 346 -12.57 -12.02 34.76
C TYR A 346 -13.73 -11.26 35.43
N LEU A 347 -13.97 -10.03 34.97
CA LEU A 347 -15.17 -9.28 35.36
C LEU A 347 -16.44 -10.01 34.89
N PRO A 348 -17.59 -9.86 35.59
CA PRO A 348 -18.83 -10.59 35.24
C PRO A 348 -19.35 -10.32 33.82
N GLU A 349 -19.03 -9.17 33.24
CA GLU A 349 -19.37 -8.83 31.85
C GLU A 349 -18.53 -9.62 30.84
N VAL A 350 -17.25 -9.84 31.12
CA VAL A 350 -16.30 -10.58 30.28
C VAL A 350 -16.58 -12.08 30.35
N GLU A 351 -16.82 -12.64 31.54
CA GLU A 351 -17.22 -14.05 31.68
C GLU A 351 -18.48 -14.35 30.85
N ARG A 352 -19.49 -13.48 30.96
CA ARG A 352 -20.73 -13.62 30.19
C ARG A 352 -20.49 -13.54 28.68
N PHE A 353 -19.62 -12.65 28.22
CA PHE A 353 -19.23 -12.57 26.83
C PHE A 353 -18.59 -13.88 26.34
N LEU A 354 -17.64 -14.43 27.08
CA LEU A 354 -16.97 -15.69 26.71
C LEU A 354 -17.92 -16.88 26.70
N ASP A 355 -18.79 -17.01 27.70
CA ASP A 355 -19.77 -18.08 27.79
C ASP A 355 -20.76 -18.04 26.60
N GLN A 356 -21.28 -16.85 26.28
CA GLN A 356 -22.21 -16.68 25.16
C GLN A 356 -21.52 -16.82 23.80
N LEU A 357 -20.26 -16.39 23.67
CA LEU A 357 -19.47 -16.60 22.46
C LEU A 357 -19.26 -18.09 22.20
N VAL A 358 -18.91 -18.87 23.22
CA VAL A 358 -18.69 -20.32 23.08
C VAL A 358 -20.00 -21.06 22.79
N ALA A 359 -21.12 -20.63 23.37
CA ALA A 359 -22.44 -21.15 23.02
C ALA A 359 -22.82 -20.86 21.55
N ALA A 360 -22.33 -19.76 20.98
CA ALA A 360 -22.55 -19.37 19.60
C ALA A 360 -21.63 -20.08 18.57
N LEU A 361 -20.54 -20.72 19.04
CA LEU A 361 -19.52 -21.36 18.22
C LEU A 361 -19.68 -22.90 18.14
N PRO A 362 -19.39 -23.51 16.97
CA PRO A 362 -19.43 -24.96 16.80
C PRO A 362 -18.41 -25.68 17.69
N PRO A 363 -18.63 -26.98 18.02
CA PRO A 363 -17.77 -27.77 18.91
C PRO A 363 -16.29 -27.84 18.53
N ASN A 364 -15.96 -27.69 17.24
CA ASN A 364 -14.61 -27.76 16.69
C ASN A 364 -13.80 -26.45 16.79
N ILE A 365 -14.31 -25.42 17.46
CA ILE A 365 -13.55 -24.20 17.77
C ILE A 365 -13.25 -24.18 19.28
N LEU A 366 -11.97 -24.20 19.63
CA LEU A 366 -11.52 -24.23 21.01
C LEU A 366 -11.21 -22.80 21.50
N VAL A 367 -11.84 -22.39 22.60
CA VAL A 367 -11.62 -21.08 23.23
C VAL A 367 -10.93 -21.25 24.58
N VAL A 368 -9.79 -20.59 24.77
CA VAL A 368 -8.97 -20.62 25.98
C VAL A 368 -9.06 -19.29 26.72
N LYS A 369 -9.33 -19.35 28.03
CA LYS A 369 -9.36 -18.23 28.97
C LYS A 369 -8.38 -18.44 30.12
N GLY A 370 -8.20 -17.46 31.00
CA GLY A 370 -7.28 -17.52 32.14
C GLY A 370 -5.84 -17.08 31.83
N ILE A 371 -5.64 -16.35 30.72
CA ILE A 371 -4.35 -15.75 30.39
C ILE A 371 -4.34 -14.30 30.89
N ILE A 372 -3.30 -13.90 31.62
CA ILE A 372 -3.03 -12.54 32.11
C ILE A 372 -2.06 -11.88 31.11
N PRO A 373 -2.54 -11.03 30.18
CA PRO A 373 -1.74 -10.51 29.06
C PRO A 373 -0.51 -9.71 29.51
N TYR A 374 -0.57 -9.17 30.73
CA TYR A 374 0.42 -8.27 31.27
C TYR A 374 1.49 -8.96 32.12
N SER A 375 1.49 -10.30 32.21
CA SER A 375 2.50 -11.09 32.91
C SER A 375 3.28 -11.95 31.92
N VAL A 376 4.62 -11.93 32.01
CA VAL A 376 5.52 -12.75 31.16
C VAL A 376 5.58 -14.22 31.58
N SER A 377 4.97 -14.56 32.72
CA SER A 377 4.92 -15.92 33.28
C SER A 377 3.50 -16.38 33.60
N ASN A 378 2.49 -15.61 33.18
CA ASN A 378 1.09 -15.82 33.55
C ASN A 378 0.84 -15.99 35.06
N THR A 379 1.56 -15.25 35.90
CA THR A 379 1.45 -15.32 37.38
C THR A 379 0.62 -14.16 37.95
N GLN A 380 -0.07 -14.38 39.06
CA GLN A 380 -0.79 -13.32 39.77
C GLN A 380 0.17 -12.38 40.53
N LEU A 381 -0.27 -11.15 40.79
CA LEU A 381 0.55 -10.13 41.45
C LEU A 381 0.95 -10.49 42.90
N THR A 382 0.14 -11.29 43.59
CA THR A 382 0.31 -11.68 45.00
C THR A 382 0.98 -13.03 45.20
N GLU A 383 1.05 -13.86 44.15
CA GLU A 383 1.76 -15.16 44.13
C GLU A 383 3.29 -14.94 44.06
N ASP A 384 4.08 -15.91 44.53
CA ASP A 384 5.53 -15.83 44.83
C ASP A 384 6.42 -15.27 43.69
N ASN A 385 6.40 -13.95 43.54
CA ASN A 385 7.23 -13.16 42.63
C ASN A 385 8.19 -12.23 43.40
N PHE A 386 9.22 -11.71 42.72
CA PHE A 386 10.29 -10.90 43.33
C PHE A 386 9.77 -9.64 44.06
N PHE A 387 8.61 -9.11 43.65
CA PHE A 387 7.97 -7.94 44.24
C PHE A 387 6.64 -8.27 44.95
N ALA A 388 6.33 -9.54 45.20
CA ALA A 388 5.03 -9.97 45.74
C ALA A 388 4.79 -9.42 47.14
N TRP A 389 5.87 -9.13 47.88
CA TRP A 389 5.80 -8.48 49.19
C TRP A 389 5.21 -7.06 49.10
N VAL A 390 5.47 -6.32 48.02
CA VAL A 390 4.92 -4.98 47.78
C VAL A 390 3.42 -5.08 47.53
N TRP A 391 3.00 -6.01 46.66
CA TRP A 391 1.59 -6.20 46.33
C TRP A 391 0.79 -6.75 47.52
N ARG A 392 1.37 -7.67 48.31
CA ARG A 392 0.79 -8.12 49.57
C ARG A 392 0.65 -6.98 50.59
N TRP A 393 1.63 -6.07 50.65
CA TRP A 393 1.54 -4.88 51.49
C TRP A 393 0.44 -3.91 51.01
N VAL A 394 0.34 -3.69 49.69
CA VAL A 394 -0.71 -2.88 49.06
C VAL A 394 -2.10 -3.47 49.35
N ASP A 395 -2.26 -4.79 49.25
CA ASP A 395 -3.52 -5.48 49.57
C ASP A 395 -3.85 -5.44 51.06
N ALA A 396 -2.85 -5.58 51.95
CA ALA A 396 -3.04 -5.41 53.38
C ALA A 396 -3.48 -3.98 53.75
N PHE A 397 -2.98 -2.96 53.04
CA PHE A 397 -3.35 -1.56 53.26
C PHE A 397 -4.78 -1.24 52.79
N LYS A 398 -5.25 -1.92 51.73
CA LYS A 398 -6.63 -1.85 51.22
C LYS A 398 -7.68 -2.24 52.27
N ALA A 399 -7.34 -3.13 53.19
CA ALA A 399 -8.21 -3.53 54.29
C ALA A 399 -8.33 -2.45 55.39
N THR A 400 -7.38 -1.52 55.48
CA THR A 400 -7.22 -0.58 56.61
C THR A 400 -7.69 0.84 56.28
N VAL A 401 -7.58 1.28 55.03
CA VAL A 401 -8.02 2.62 54.57
C VAL A 401 -8.95 2.50 53.35
N PRO A 402 -10.29 2.45 53.54
CA PRO A 402 -11.26 2.19 52.47
C PRO A 402 -11.38 3.29 51.40
N VAL A 403 -10.70 4.43 51.57
CA VAL A 403 -10.90 5.65 50.78
C VAL A 403 -9.88 5.80 49.64
N VAL A 404 -8.78 5.01 49.63
CA VAL A 404 -7.79 5.06 48.55
C VAL A 404 -8.14 4.02 47.49
N PRO A 405 -8.36 4.41 46.21
CA PRO A 405 -8.75 3.50 45.14
C PRO A 405 -7.55 2.66 44.67
N ILE A 406 -7.12 1.67 45.46
CA ILE A 406 -5.94 0.82 45.17
C ILE A 406 -6.06 0.03 43.85
N GLY A 407 -7.28 -0.26 43.38
CA GLY A 407 -7.50 -0.84 42.03
C GLY A 407 -6.94 0.05 40.89
N PHE A 408 -6.81 1.35 41.13
CA PHE A 408 -6.17 2.29 40.21
C PHE A 408 -4.67 2.00 40.01
N VAL A 409 -3.99 1.46 41.02
CA VAL A 409 -2.55 1.14 40.95
C VAL A 409 -2.28 -0.03 40.01
N VAL A 410 -3.12 -1.07 40.05
CA VAL A 410 -3.06 -2.21 39.11
C VAL A 410 -3.34 -1.75 37.68
N ASN A 411 -4.33 -0.87 37.50
CA ASN A 411 -4.64 -0.30 36.19
C ASN A 411 -3.48 0.53 35.63
N ILE A 412 -2.84 1.37 36.45
CA ILE A 412 -1.64 2.11 36.06
C ILE A 412 -0.53 1.14 35.64
N ARG A 413 -0.23 0.12 36.45
CA ARG A 413 0.76 -0.90 36.12
C ARG A 413 0.49 -1.55 34.77
N ASN A 414 -0.75 -1.96 34.51
CA ASN A 414 -1.12 -2.59 33.25
C ASN A 414 -1.10 -1.61 32.05
N ILE A 415 -1.44 -0.33 32.24
CA ILE A 415 -1.22 0.71 31.22
C ILE A 415 0.26 0.81 30.86
N PHE A 416 1.16 0.74 31.85
CA PHE A 416 2.59 0.71 31.59
C PHE A 416 3.05 -0.55 30.87
N ALA A 417 2.47 -1.72 31.15
CA ALA A 417 2.71 -2.93 30.39
C ALA A 417 2.28 -2.80 28.91
N VAL A 418 1.15 -2.14 28.64
CA VAL A 418 0.72 -1.78 27.27
C VAL A 418 1.73 -0.85 26.60
N MET A 419 2.22 0.17 27.30
CA MET A 419 3.26 1.08 26.79
C MET A 419 4.60 0.37 26.56
N MET A 420 4.96 -0.60 27.40
CA MET A 420 6.13 -1.46 27.20
C MET A 420 5.98 -2.29 25.93
N SER A 421 4.83 -2.94 25.73
CA SER A 421 4.54 -3.70 24.50
C SER A 421 4.68 -2.84 23.25
N ALA A 422 4.34 -1.55 23.33
CA ALA A 422 4.42 -0.60 22.23
C ALA A 422 5.82 0.04 22.02
N ASP A 423 6.69 0.04 23.04
CA ASP A 423 8.03 0.65 23.00
C ASP A 423 9.04 -0.31 22.34
N ALA A 424 9.86 0.18 21.41
CA ALA A 424 10.84 -0.64 20.71
C ALA A 424 11.95 -1.23 21.61
N ARG A 425 12.22 -0.62 22.77
CA ARG A 425 13.25 -1.05 23.74
C ARG A 425 12.76 -2.17 24.63
N TYR A 426 11.51 -2.08 25.10
CA TYR A 426 10.91 -3.02 26.07
C TYR A 426 10.04 -4.08 25.38
N GLY A 427 9.40 -3.72 24.27
CA GLY A 427 8.43 -4.52 23.55
C GLY A 427 8.94 -5.89 23.16
N PRO A 428 10.14 -6.04 22.56
CA PRO A 428 10.63 -7.36 22.17
C PRO A 428 10.70 -8.36 23.33
N ILE A 429 11.08 -7.91 24.53
CA ILE A 429 11.13 -8.76 25.72
C ILE A 429 9.72 -9.09 26.23
N GLN A 430 8.89 -8.06 26.43
CA GLN A 430 7.52 -8.23 26.95
C GLN A 430 6.66 -9.10 26.01
N ASN A 431 6.72 -8.82 24.71
CA ASN A 431 5.90 -9.46 23.70
C ASN A 431 6.32 -10.91 23.45
N ARG A 432 7.64 -11.21 23.49
CA ARG A 432 8.13 -12.60 23.43
C ARG A 432 7.71 -13.39 24.67
N GLY A 433 7.79 -12.80 25.86
CA GLY A 433 7.31 -13.45 27.09
C GLY A 433 5.83 -13.82 27.02
N LEU A 434 4.97 -12.89 26.58
CA LEU A 434 3.56 -13.20 26.35
C LEU A 434 3.36 -14.25 25.24
N ALA A 435 4.13 -14.18 24.14
CA ALA A 435 4.05 -15.17 23.07
C ALA A 435 4.41 -16.58 23.56
N GLN A 436 5.37 -16.71 24.48
CA GLN A 436 5.73 -17.97 25.11
C GLN A 436 4.57 -18.52 25.95
N VAL A 437 3.95 -17.70 26.79
CA VAL A 437 2.74 -18.08 27.56
C VAL A 437 1.64 -18.59 26.62
N LEU A 438 1.38 -17.87 25.53
CA LEU A 438 0.37 -18.27 24.54
C LEU A 438 0.74 -19.57 23.82
N TYR A 439 2.00 -19.71 23.42
CA TYR A 439 2.51 -20.92 22.78
C TYR A 439 2.34 -22.13 23.69
N ASP A 440 2.83 -22.06 24.93
CA ASP A 440 2.76 -23.16 25.88
C ASP A 440 1.30 -23.53 26.22
N SER A 441 0.42 -22.53 26.37
CA SER A 441 -1.03 -22.74 26.53
C SER A 441 -1.65 -23.46 25.33
N LEU A 442 -1.30 -23.05 24.10
CA LEU A 442 -1.78 -23.70 22.87
C LEU A 442 -1.30 -25.15 22.76
N ILE A 443 -0.02 -25.41 23.04
CA ILE A 443 0.55 -26.76 23.04
C ILE A 443 -0.13 -27.64 24.09
N TYR A 444 -0.35 -27.11 25.30
CA TYR A 444 -1.07 -27.81 26.37
C TYR A 444 -2.48 -28.22 25.93
N HIS A 445 -3.17 -27.34 25.19
CA HIS A 445 -4.48 -27.59 24.61
C HIS A 445 -4.46 -28.36 23.27
N GLY A 446 -3.32 -28.94 22.90
CA GLY A 446 -3.20 -29.88 21.78
C GLY A 446 -2.87 -29.25 20.42
N TYR A 447 -2.52 -27.96 20.36
CA TYR A 447 -2.07 -27.35 19.11
C TYR A 447 -0.77 -28.00 18.62
N GLN A 448 -0.69 -28.30 17.32
CA GLN A 448 0.51 -28.84 16.68
C GLN A 448 1.19 -27.76 15.81
N PRO A 449 2.44 -27.35 16.13
CA PRO A 449 3.20 -26.45 15.27
C PRO A 449 3.34 -26.99 13.84
N GLY A 450 3.18 -26.12 12.84
CA GLY A 450 3.20 -26.49 11.43
C GLY A 450 1.90 -27.13 10.90
N SER A 451 0.87 -27.33 11.73
CA SER A 451 -0.42 -27.88 11.29
C SER A 451 -1.20 -26.98 10.32
N GLY A 452 -0.87 -25.69 10.27
CA GLY A 452 -1.60 -24.69 9.46
C GLY A 452 -2.98 -24.31 10.01
N ILE A 453 -3.39 -24.85 11.17
CA ILE A 453 -4.67 -24.52 11.81
C ILE A 453 -4.62 -23.05 12.28
N PRO A 454 -5.64 -22.22 11.96
CA PRO A 454 -5.63 -20.82 12.33
C PRO A 454 -5.71 -20.59 13.84
N ILE A 455 -4.99 -19.56 14.30
CA ILE A 455 -5.03 -19.05 15.67
C ILE A 455 -5.70 -17.68 15.67
N SER A 456 -6.65 -17.44 16.57
CA SER A 456 -7.32 -16.15 16.73
C SER A 456 -7.08 -15.58 18.12
N LEU A 457 -6.58 -14.35 18.19
CA LEU A 457 -6.42 -13.62 19.45
C LEU A 457 -7.54 -12.59 19.58
N ILE A 458 -8.36 -12.71 20.63
CA ILE A 458 -9.39 -11.72 20.95
C ILE A 458 -8.85 -10.81 22.03
N GLY A 459 -8.65 -9.53 21.71
CA GLY A 459 -8.06 -8.55 22.63
C GLY A 459 -9.04 -7.43 22.98
N PHE A 460 -9.36 -7.25 24.27
CA PHE A 460 -10.17 -6.13 24.75
C PHE A 460 -9.29 -5.00 25.29
N SER A 461 -9.59 -3.74 24.91
CA SER A 461 -8.87 -2.56 25.42
C SER A 461 -7.34 -2.68 25.25
N GLY A 462 -6.55 -2.60 26.32
CA GLY A 462 -5.10 -2.84 26.31
C GLY A 462 -4.68 -4.21 25.79
N GLY A 463 -5.52 -5.24 25.94
CA GLY A 463 -5.32 -6.57 25.38
C GLY A 463 -5.21 -6.59 23.85
N GLY A 464 -5.73 -5.57 23.16
CA GLY A 464 -5.52 -5.36 21.72
C GLY A 464 -4.05 -5.12 21.35
N GLN A 465 -3.35 -4.24 22.09
CA GLN A 465 -1.91 -4.03 21.91
C GLN A 465 -1.11 -5.28 22.25
N MET A 466 -1.47 -5.98 23.33
CA MET A 466 -0.78 -7.21 23.74
C MET A 466 -0.93 -8.32 22.68
N SER A 467 -2.14 -8.46 22.12
CA SER A 467 -2.40 -9.36 20.98
C SER A 467 -1.50 -9.02 19.80
N MET A 468 -1.46 -7.76 19.39
CA MET A 468 -0.63 -7.30 18.26
C MET A 468 0.87 -7.44 18.54
N GLY A 469 1.30 -7.27 19.79
CA GLY A 469 2.69 -7.43 20.23
C GLY A 469 3.24 -8.82 19.99
N CYS A 470 2.46 -9.86 20.30
CA CYS A 470 2.92 -11.25 20.28
C CYS A 470 2.81 -11.95 18.90
N VAL A 471 2.02 -11.42 17.96
CA VAL A 471 1.75 -12.03 16.63
C VAL A 471 3.01 -12.52 15.96
N ARG A 472 4.03 -11.66 15.86
CA ARG A 472 5.25 -11.95 15.10
C ARG A 472 5.99 -13.16 15.66
N TYR A 473 6.14 -13.22 16.99
CA TYR A 473 6.80 -14.32 17.68
C TYR A 473 5.99 -15.61 17.57
N LEU A 474 4.68 -15.52 17.80
CA LEU A 474 3.80 -16.68 17.76
C LEU A 474 3.71 -17.28 16.35
N GLN A 475 3.61 -16.44 15.31
CA GLN A 475 3.60 -16.88 13.91
C GLN A 475 4.92 -17.57 13.54
N HIS A 476 6.06 -17.06 14.04
CA HIS A 476 7.37 -17.64 13.78
C HIS A 476 7.50 -19.07 14.31
N VAL A 477 7.04 -19.33 15.54
CA VAL A 477 7.19 -20.64 16.20
C VAL A 477 6.07 -21.62 15.85
N THR A 478 4.89 -21.14 15.43
CA THR A 478 3.75 -22.02 15.09
C THR A 478 3.60 -22.27 13.60
N GLY A 479 4.07 -21.38 12.72
CA GLY A 479 3.80 -21.39 11.29
C GLY A 479 2.32 -21.19 10.93
N ALA A 480 1.48 -20.76 11.89
CA ALA A 480 0.04 -20.64 11.73
C ALA A 480 -0.37 -19.33 11.04
N PRO A 481 -1.49 -19.30 10.31
CA PRO A 481 -2.18 -18.05 10.05
C PRO A 481 -2.77 -17.51 11.35
N ILE A 482 -2.46 -16.25 11.70
CA ILE A 482 -2.89 -15.59 12.93
C ILE A 482 -3.82 -14.43 12.58
N GLU A 483 -4.99 -14.40 13.24
CA GLU A 483 -5.95 -13.30 13.15
C GLU A 483 -6.10 -12.63 14.53
N VAL A 484 -6.22 -11.30 14.57
CA VAL A 484 -6.56 -10.56 15.79
C VAL A 484 -7.95 -9.95 15.65
N ILE A 485 -8.81 -10.18 16.63
CA ILE A 485 -10.09 -9.49 16.81
C ILE A 485 -9.94 -8.56 18.00
N SER A 486 -9.77 -7.27 17.72
CA SER A 486 -9.60 -6.24 18.73
C SER A 486 -10.95 -5.58 19.03
N ILE A 487 -11.39 -5.64 20.28
CA ILE A 487 -12.62 -5.02 20.78
C ILE A 487 -12.23 -3.79 21.61
N ALA A 488 -12.64 -2.60 21.17
CA ALA A 488 -12.30 -1.33 21.81
C ALA A 488 -10.78 -1.17 22.07
N GLY A 489 -9.94 -1.76 21.22
CA GLY A 489 -8.53 -1.96 21.54
C GLY A 489 -7.68 -0.70 21.37
N VAL A 490 -6.70 -0.52 22.26
CA VAL A 490 -5.69 0.53 22.11
C VAL A 490 -4.47 -0.12 21.47
N ILE A 491 -4.14 0.22 20.23
CA ILE A 491 -3.04 -0.39 19.46
C ILE A 491 -2.07 0.70 19.01
N SER A 492 -0.77 0.45 19.13
CA SER A 492 0.31 1.37 18.75
C SER A 492 0.59 1.42 17.25
N GLY A 493 0.40 0.29 16.57
CA GLY A 493 0.65 0.12 15.15
C GLY A 493 2.12 -0.12 14.75
N ASN A 494 3.03 -0.12 15.71
CA ASN A 494 4.44 -0.45 15.46
C ASN A 494 4.73 -1.96 15.55
N THR A 495 3.89 -2.72 16.23
CA THR A 495 4.08 -4.14 16.54
C THR A 495 3.09 -5.01 15.79
N GLY A 496 3.57 -6.11 15.22
CA GLY A 496 2.76 -7.16 14.57
C GLY A 496 1.96 -6.78 13.31
N ALA A 497 1.82 -5.49 12.99
CA ALA A 497 0.94 -5.02 11.91
C ALA A 497 1.24 -5.61 10.53
N MET A 498 2.52 -5.87 10.24
CA MET A 498 2.95 -6.49 8.97
C MET A 498 3.08 -8.01 9.04
N ALA A 499 3.06 -8.59 10.25
CA ALA A 499 3.12 -10.05 10.45
C ALA A 499 1.71 -10.66 10.40
N ILE A 500 0.71 -9.94 10.94
CA ILE A 500 -0.66 -10.45 11.08
C ILE A 500 -1.32 -10.73 9.72
N ASP A 501 -2.05 -11.85 9.62
CA ASP A 501 -2.87 -12.13 8.43
C ASP A 501 -4.05 -11.17 8.34
N LYS A 502 -4.72 -10.97 9.48
CA LYS A 502 -5.84 -10.03 9.57
C LYS A 502 -6.02 -9.45 10.98
N LEU A 503 -6.21 -8.14 11.05
CA LEU A 503 -6.70 -7.42 12.22
C LEU A 503 -8.11 -6.92 11.96
N TYR A 504 -9.09 -7.43 12.70
CA TYR A 504 -10.44 -6.90 12.78
C TYR A 504 -10.54 -6.00 14.01
N HIS A 505 -10.64 -4.69 13.82
CA HIS A 505 -10.66 -3.71 14.89
C HIS A 505 -12.07 -3.12 15.05
N LEU A 506 -12.77 -3.58 16.09
CA LEU A 506 -14.12 -3.21 16.45
C LEU A 506 -14.05 -2.04 17.44
N ALA A 507 -14.62 -0.89 17.10
CA ALA A 507 -14.62 0.28 17.96
C ALA A 507 -15.93 1.07 17.85
N GLY A 508 -16.40 1.61 18.98
CA GLY A 508 -17.57 2.47 19.01
C GLY A 508 -17.23 3.93 18.70
N ASN A 509 -18.18 4.65 18.12
CA ASN A 509 -18.06 6.07 17.78
C ASN A 509 -17.95 6.96 19.03
N LEU A 510 -18.36 6.47 20.20
CA LEU A 510 -18.30 7.21 21.47
C LEU A 510 -17.13 6.76 22.36
N ASP A 511 -16.26 5.86 21.89
CA ASP A 511 -15.09 5.39 22.66
C ASP A 511 -13.99 6.47 22.70
N PRO A 512 -13.73 7.11 23.87
CA PRO A 512 -12.68 8.11 23.98
C PRO A 512 -11.27 7.50 24.11
N VAL A 513 -11.17 6.25 24.57
CA VAL A 513 -9.91 5.57 24.88
C VAL A 513 -9.25 5.06 23.61
N GLU A 514 -10.00 4.42 22.71
CA GLU A 514 -9.48 4.02 21.37
C GLU A 514 -8.97 5.24 20.60
N LYS A 515 -9.78 6.32 20.57
CA LYS A 515 -9.45 7.57 19.88
C LYS A 515 -8.22 8.25 20.46
N LEU A 516 -8.04 8.19 21.79
CA LEU A 516 -6.84 8.70 22.45
C LEU A 516 -5.60 7.90 22.01
N GLY A 517 -5.74 6.57 21.85
CA GLY A 517 -4.69 5.72 21.28
C GLY A 517 -4.23 6.20 19.91
N VAL A 518 -5.15 6.47 18.98
CA VAL A 518 -4.81 7.00 17.63
C VAL A 518 -3.95 8.27 17.70
N LYS A 519 -4.24 9.16 18.67
CA LYS A 519 -3.51 10.43 18.86
C LYS A 519 -2.14 10.21 19.49
N LEU A 520 -2.04 9.34 20.50
CA LEU A 520 -0.79 9.10 21.23
C LEU A 520 0.25 8.31 20.42
N PHE A 521 -0.15 7.59 19.37
CA PHE A 521 0.74 6.75 18.56
C PHE A 521 1.02 7.34 17.17
N PRO A 522 2.17 8.02 16.96
CA PRO A 522 2.53 8.66 15.68
C PRO A 522 2.54 7.69 14.49
N ALA A 523 2.80 6.41 14.74
CA ALA A 523 2.77 5.38 13.70
C ALA A 523 1.38 5.19 13.07
N ARG A 524 0.30 5.53 13.79
CA ARG A 524 -1.08 5.50 13.28
C ARG A 524 -1.47 6.75 12.52
N TRP A 525 -0.66 7.82 12.55
CA TRP A 525 -1.01 9.08 11.93
C TRP A 525 -0.94 8.97 10.39
N PRO A 526 -1.86 9.62 9.64
CA PRO A 526 -1.84 9.59 8.17
C PRO A 526 -0.54 10.09 7.54
N ILE A 527 0.17 11.02 8.21
CA ILE A 527 1.44 11.58 7.73
C ILE A 527 2.62 10.60 7.85
N ALA A 528 2.51 9.57 8.70
CA ALA A 528 3.52 8.55 8.86
C ALA A 528 3.40 7.46 7.77
N ILE A 529 3.48 7.88 6.50
CA ILE A 529 3.14 7.05 5.32
C ILE A 529 3.87 5.69 5.31
N VAL A 530 5.13 5.67 5.77
CA VAL A 530 6.01 4.49 5.76
C VAL A 530 5.92 3.63 7.03
N SER A 531 5.06 3.97 7.98
CA SER A 531 4.86 3.16 9.20
C SER A 531 4.31 1.77 8.87
N ASN A 532 4.65 0.78 9.71
CA ASN A 532 4.15 -0.60 9.55
C ASN A 532 2.61 -0.63 9.58
N TRP A 533 1.98 0.18 10.42
CA TRP A 533 0.53 0.35 10.46
C TRP A 533 -0.06 0.83 9.13
N ASN A 534 0.45 1.93 8.59
CA ASN A 534 -0.09 2.50 7.36
C ASN A 534 0.22 1.62 6.13
N LYS A 535 1.35 0.90 6.13
CA LYS A 535 1.62 -0.16 5.16
C LYS A 535 0.57 -1.27 5.27
N ALA A 536 0.39 -1.87 6.44
CA ALA A 536 -0.58 -2.95 6.67
C ALA A 536 -2.02 -2.54 6.32
N LYS A 537 -2.42 -1.31 6.64
CA LYS A 537 -3.71 -0.74 6.25
C LYS A 537 -3.86 -0.68 4.73
N ARG A 538 -2.85 -0.19 4.00
CA ARG A 538 -2.86 -0.19 2.52
C ARG A 538 -2.81 -1.59 1.93
N ARG A 539 -2.19 -2.56 2.62
CA ARG A 539 -2.19 -3.98 2.25
C ARG A 539 -3.49 -4.71 2.64
N GLY A 540 -4.51 -4.00 3.12
CA GLY A 540 -5.79 -4.61 3.50
C GLY A 540 -5.68 -5.63 4.64
N ARG A 541 -4.58 -5.64 5.41
CA ARG A 541 -4.42 -6.50 6.61
C ARG A 541 -5.26 -6.00 7.79
N ILE A 542 -5.68 -4.74 7.78
CA ILE A 542 -6.46 -4.12 8.86
C ILE A 542 -7.85 -3.76 8.36
N VAL A 543 -8.87 -4.17 9.11
CA VAL A 543 -10.29 -3.87 8.87
C VAL A 543 -10.86 -3.17 10.09
N PHE A 544 -11.49 -2.02 9.86
CA PHE A 544 -12.16 -1.26 10.91
C PHE A 544 -13.66 -1.56 10.85
N ILE A 545 -14.24 -1.93 11.99
CA ILE A 545 -15.66 -2.24 12.15
C ILE A 545 -16.23 -1.27 13.19
N SER A 546 -17.20 -0.45 12.79
CA SER A 546 -17.89 0.44 13.73
C SER A 546 -18.92 -0.35 14.53
N LEU A 547 -18.94 -0.14 15.85
CA LEU A 547 -19.98 -0.64 16.74
C LEU A 547 -21.15 0.36 16.90
N GLY A 548 -21.15 1.48 16.17
CA GLY A 548 -22.13 2.55 16.36
C GLY A 548 -21.85 3.37 17.63
N ASP A 549 -22.90 3.88 18.27
CA ASP A 549 -22.80 4.79 19.42
C ASP A 549 -22.54 4.05 20.75
N ILE A 550 -21.47 3.25 20.74
CA ILE A 550 -20.97 2.48 21.87
C ILE A 550 -19.73 3.17 22.46
N GLY A 551 -19.63 3.18 23.79
CA GLY A 551 -18.49 3.67 24.57
C GLY A 551 -17.43 2.59 24.82
N HIS A 552 -16.43 2.88 25.66
CA HIS A 552 -15.30 1.96 25.88
C HIS A 552 -15.64 0.75 26.78
N SER A 553 -16.32 0.99 27.91
CA SER A 553 -16.61 -0.01 28.94
C SER A 553 -17.83 0.36 29.79
N GLY A 554 -18.26 -0.55 30.68
CA GLY A 554 -19.41 -0.34 31.57
C GLY A 554 -20.75 -0.36 30.84
N HIS A 555 -21.74 0.39 31.36
CA HIS A 555 -23.13 0.37 30.88
C HIS A 555 -23.30 0.72 29.38
N GLN A 556 -22.36 1.47 28.80
CA GLN A 556 -22.35 1.82 27.38
C GLN A 556 -21.26 1.06 26.58
N GLY A 557 -20.56 0.11 27.19
CA GLY A 557 -19.47 -0.63 26.57
C GLY A 557 -19.95 -1.76 25.64
N PRO A 558 -19.03 -2.36 24.87
CA PRO A 558 -19.33 -3.40 23.88
C PRO A 558 -19.85 -4.70 24.50
N MET A 559 -19.64 -4.94 25.80
CA MET A 559 -20.12 -6.12 26.52
C MET A 559 -21.36 -5.83 27.38
N SER A 560 -21.98 -4.66 27.22
CA SER A 560 -23.16 -4.25 28.00
C SER A 560 -24.43 -4.98 27.55
N LYS A 561 -25.28 -5.29 28.53
CA LYS A 561 -26.67 -5.79 28.35
C LYS A 561 -27.74 -4.73 28.65
N GLU A 562 -27.32 -3.56 29.11
CA GLU A 562 -28.23 -2.57 29.71
C GLU A 562 -28.67 -1.50 28.71
N LEU A 563 -27.87 -1.31 27.65
CA LEU A 563 -28.22 -0.49 26.51
C LEU A 563 -28.95 -1.35 25.46
N GLN A 564 -29.95 -0.76 24.81
CA GLN A 564 -30.58 -1.34 23.64
C GLN A 564 -30.22 -0.50 22.42
N LEU A 565 -29.72 -1.16 21.38
CA LEU A 565 -29.33 -0.55 20.12
C LEU A 565 -30.58 -0.26 19.27
N PRO A 566 -30.48 0.62 18.24
CA PRO A 566 -31.61 0.95 17.37
C PRO A 566 -32.25 -0.25 16.65
N ASP A 567 -31.50 -1.33 16.47
CA ASP A 567 -31.96 -2.59 15.85
C ASP A 567 -32.57 -3.59 16.86
N GLY A 568 -32.72 -3.18 18.12
CA GLY A 568 -33.29 -3.99 19.20
C GLY A 568 -32.30 -4.92 19.91
N ARG A 569 -31.08 -5.10 19.40
CA ARG A 569 -30.04 -5.92 20.04
C ARG A 569 -29.39 -5.19 21.22
N THR A 570 -28.73 -5.93 22.11
CA THR A 570 -27.81 -5.34 23.09
C THR A 570 -26.40 -5.20 22.49
N PRO A 571 -25.54 -4.29 22.99
CA PRO A 571 -24.13 -4.23 22.60
C PRO A 571 -23.41 -5.57 22.71
N LEU A 572 -23.68 -6.33 23.79
CA LEU A 572 -23.14 -7.67 23.97
C LEU A 572 -23.52 -8.61 22.82
N GLN A 573 -24.81 -8.64 22.46
CA GLN A 573 -25.32 -9.50 21.40
C GLN A 573 -24.74 -9.11 20.03
N GLN A 574 -24.68 -7.80 19.74
CA GLN A 574 -24.03 -7.29 18.53
C GLN A 574 -22.56 -7.71 18.45
N THR A 575 -21.81 -7.57 19.57
CA THR A 575 -20.40 -7.94 19.62
C THR A 575 -20.21 -9.44 19.42
N ILE A 576 -21.06 -10.29 20.03
CA ILE A 576 -21.02 -11.75 19.84
C ILE A 576 -21.32 -12.11 18.37
N ASP A 577 -22.35 -11.51 17.77
CA ASP A 577 -22.72 -11.75 16.38
C ASP A 577 -21.57 -11.42 15.42
N ILE A 578 -20.92 -10.27 15.62
CA ILE A 578 -19.78 -9.83 14.80
C ILE A 578 -18.58 -10.76 14.99
N VAL A 579 -18.17 -11.03 16.24
CA VAL A 579 -17.01 -11.90 16.53
C VAL A 579 -17.24 -13.31 16.00
N THR A 580 -18.44 -13.86 16.20
CA THR A 580 -18.81 -15.18 15.69
C THR A 580 -18.80 -15.21 14.16
N GLY A 581 -19.39 -14.19 13.52
CA GLY A 581 -19.39 -14.07 12.06
C GLY A 581 -17.97 -13.97 11.48
N ILE A 582 -17.05 -13.28 12.14
CA ILE A 582 -15.63 -13.24 11.75
C ILE A 582 -14.99 -14.63 11.86
N LEU A 583 -15.12 -15.29 13.01
CA LEU A 583 -14.50 -16.60 13.27
C LEU A 583 -15.01 -17.70 12.32
N LEU A 584 -16.30 -17.64 11.95
CA LEU A 584 -16.95 -18.60 11.06
C LEU A 584 -16.93 -18.18 9.58
N LYS A 585 -16.50 -16.96 9.26
CA LYS A 585 -16.65 -16.32 7.94
C LYS A 585 -18.12 -16.24 7.47
N ASP A 586 -19.04 -16.10 8.43
CA ASP A 586 -20.47 -15.88 8.21
C ASP A 586 -20.79 -14.37 8.29
N TRP A 587 -20.70 -13.71 7.14
CA TRP A 587 -20.90 -12.26 7.05
C TRP A 587 -22.35 -11.85 7.30
N VAL A 588 -23.32 -12.70 6.96
CA VAL A 588 -24.75 -12.41 7.21
C VAL A 588 -24.98 -12.30 8.72
N ARG A 589 -24.48 -13.27 9.49
CA ARG A 589 -24.60 -13.26 10.96
C ARG A 589 -23.92 -12.06 11.61
N SER A 590 -22.78 -11.61 11.07
CA SER A 590 -22.09 -10.43 11.59
C SER A 590 -22.87 -9.13 11.40
N GLY A 591 -23.87 -9.10 10.51
CA GLY A 591 -24.51 -7.87 10.04
C GLY A 591 -23.61 -6.99 9.16
N LEU A 592 -22.38 -7.44 8.88
CA LEU A 592 -21.44 -6.78 7.96
C LEU A 592 -21.72 -7.27 6.53
N LYS A 593 -21.79 -6.37 5.55
CA LYS A 593 -22.01 -6.80 4.17
C LYS A 593 -20.69 -7.26 3.59
N LYS A 594 -20.65 -8.41 2.91
CA LYS A 594 -19.47 -8.82 2.11
C LYS A 594 -19.04 -7.71 1.14
N ALA A 595 -20.01 -6.95 0.61
CA ALA A 595 -19.80 -5.77 -0.23
C ALA A 595 -19.00 -4.63 0.46
N ASP A 596 -19.03 -4.54 1.80
CA ASP A 596 -18.23 -3.57 2.56
C ASP A 596 -16.74 -3.92 2.53
N PHE A 597 -16.39 -5.16 2.14
CA PHE A 597 -15.01 -5.68 2.14
C PHE A 597 -14.53 -6.21 0.78
N VAL A 598 -15.45 -6.55 -0.12
CA VAL A 598 -15.17 -7.08 -1.46
C VAL A 598 -16.09 -6.37 -2.45
N ARG A 599 -15.49 -5.60 -3.35
CA ARG A 599 -16.21 -4.97 -4.45
C ARG A 599 -16.27 -5.95 -5.62
N PRO A 600 -17.44 -6.23 -6.22
CA PRO A 600 -17.50 -7.04 -7.43
C PRO A 600 -16.72 -6.36 -8.56
N SER A 601 -16.15 -7.16 -9.46
CA SER A 601 -15.53 -6.65 -10.67
C SER A 601 -16.59 -6.24 -11.68
N ASN A 602 -16.27 -5.34 -12.61
CA ASN A 602 -17.17 -5.02 -13.70
C ASN A 602 -17.37 -6.24 -14.61
N TYR A 603 -16.30 -7.02 -14.85
CA TYR A 603 -16.37 -8.29 -15.56
C TYR A 603 -17.40 -9.26 -14.95
N GLU A 604 -17.39 -9.47 -13.63
CA GLU A 604 -18.36 -10.34 -12.94
C GLU A 604 -19.79 -9.84 -13.10
N LEU A 605 -20.01 -8.51 -12.99
CA LEU A 605 -21.32 -7.91 -13.20
C LEU A 605 -21.80 -8.09 -14.64
N TYR A 606 -20.93 -7.90 -15.62
CA TYR A 606 -21.26 -7.99 -17.04
C TYR A 606 -21.59 -9.42 -17.45
N GLN A 607 -20.90 -10.41 -16.89
CA GLN A 607 -21.19 -11.83 -17.16
C GLN A 607 -22.58 -12.29 -16.70
N ALA A 608 -23.30 -11.49 -15.91
CA ALA A 608 -24.69 -11.78 -15.56
C ALA A 608 -25.64 -11.71 -16.77
N ALA A 609 -25.29 -10.94 -17.81
CA ALA A 609 -26.09 -10.87 -19.03
C ALA A 609 -25.77 -12.03 -19.99
N PRO A 610 -26.79 -12.75 -20.52
CA PRO A 610 -26.58 -13.86 -21.46
C PRO A 610 -25.73 -13.50 -22.69
N PHE A 611 -25.94 -12.34 -23.30
CA PHE A 611 -25.23 -11.90 -24.50
C PHE A 611 -23.73 -11.62 -24.30
N ASN A 612 -23.24 -11.60 -23.06
CA ASN A 612 -21.80 -11.50 -22.78
C ASN A 612 -21.13 -12.87 -22.65
N ARG A 613 -21.90 -13.96 -22.60
CA ARG A 613 -21.39 -15.32 -22.45
C ARG A 613 -21.31 -16.02 -23.81
N LEU A 614 -20.25 -16.78 -24.02
CA LEU A 614 -19.98 -17.40 -25.33
C LEU A 614 -20.94 -18.53 -25.68
N ASP A 615 -21.51 -19.23 -24.70
CA ASP A 615 -22.51 -20.29 -24.87
C ASP A 615 -23.85 -19.78 -25.43
N TYR A 616 -24.06 -18.46 -25.41
CA TYR A 616 -25.21 -17.81 -26.04
C TYR A 616 -25.16 -17.82 -27.58
N TYR A 617 -23.99 -18.08 -28.17
CA TYR A 617 -23.73 -17.96 -29.61
C TYR A 617 -23.37 -19.33 -30.24
N PRO A 618 -24.36 -20.12 -30.71
CA PRO A 618 -24.11 -21.43 -31.32
C PRO A 618 -23.22 -21.35 -32.57
N LEU A 619 -22.27 -22.29 -32.73
CA LEU A 619 -21.28 -22.24 -33.82
C LEU A 619 -21.91 -22.53 -35.19
N GLU A 620 -22.88 -23.43 -35.22
CA GLU A 620 -23.61 -23.88 -36.40
C GLU A 620 -24.55 -22.80 -37.00
N ARG A 621 -24.89 -21.75 -36.23
CA ARG A 621 -25.72 -20.64 -36.71
C ARG A 621 -24.84 -19.56 -37.33
N VAL A 622 -24.91 -19.45 -38.65
CA VAL A 622 -24.13 -18.51 -39.46
C VAL A 622 -25.10 -17.54 -40.14
N PRO A 623 -24.87 -16.22 -40.10
CA PRO A 623 -25.73 -15.25 -40.77
C PRO A 623 -25.60 -15.33 -42.29
N ASN A 624 -26.49 -14.66 -43.03
CA ASN A 624 -26.40 -14.59 -44.50
C ASN A 624 -25.07 -13.95 -44.94
N ARG A 625 -24.22 -14.74 -45.62
CA ARG A 625 -22.89 -14.33 -46.09
C ARG A 625 -22.90 -13.27 -47.20
N GLU A 626 -24.06 -13.00 -47.80
CA GLU A 626 -24.24 -11.86 -48.72
C GLU A 626 -24.35 -10.53 -47.97
N LEU A 627 -24.80 -10.56 -46.71
CA LEU A 627 -25.04 -9.38 -45.86
C LEU A 627 -23.94 -9.19 -44.81
N TYR A 628 -23.31 -10.29 -44.39
CA TYR A 628 -22.33 -10.34 -43.32
C TYR A 628 -21.02 -10.98 -43.77
N GLN A 629 -19.90 -10.45 -43.28
CA GLN A 629 -18.56 -10.99 -43.50
C GLN A 629 -17.99 -11.55 -42.19
N PRO A 630 -17.18 -12.63 -42.24
CA PRO A 630 -16.39 -13.04 -41.08
C PRO A 630 -15.37 -11.96 -40.75
N LEU A 631 -15.04 -11.79 -39.47
CA LEU A 631 -14.05 -10.77 -39.06
C LEU A 631 -12.63 -11.10 -39.56
N GLY A 632 -12.31 -12.38 -39.74
CA GLY A 632 -11.03 -12.84 -40.30
C GLY A 632 -11.00 -14.36 -40.47
N ASP A 633 -9.88 -14.87 -40.94
CA ASP A 633 -9.74 -16.27 -41.37
C ASP A 633 -9.63 -17.26 -40.20
N TRP A 634 -8.69 -17.05 -39.28
CA TRP A 634 -8.45 -17.93 -38.12
C TRP A 634 -9.01 -17.30 -36.85
N LEU A 635 -10.31 -17.49 -36.63
CA LEU A 635 -11.04 -16.93 -35.49
C LEU A 635 -11.39 -18.04 -34.51
N GLY A 636 -11.20 -17.81 -33.21
CA GLY A 636 -11.57 -18.80 -32.22
C GLY A 636 -11.40 -18.35 -30.78
N LYS A 637 -11.50 -19.31 -29.87
CA LYS A 637 -11.37 -19.11 -28.43
C LYS A 637 -10.14 -19.82 -27.89
N LEU A 638 -9.40 -19.13 -27.03
CA LEU A 638 -8.26 -19.71 -26.32
C LEU A 638 -8.73 -20.55 -25.13
N ILE A 639 -8.12 -21.71 -24.93
CA ILE A 639 -8.42 -22.64 -23.84
C ILE A 639 -7.13 -22.94 -23.09
N LEU A 640 -7.06 -22.49 -21.83
CA LEU A 640 -5.93 -22.81 -20.98
C LEU A 640 -6.02 -24.28 -20.50
N PRO A 641 -4.96 -25.10 -20.64
CA PRO A 641 -4.98 -26.47 -20.15
C PRO A 641 -5.13 -26.51 -18.62
N LYS A 642 -5.70 -27.59 -18.08
CA LYS A 642 -5.66 -27.84 -16.64
C LYS A 642 -4.21 -28.03 -16.20
N ALA A 643 -3.85 -27.59 -14.98
CA ALA A 643 -2.49 -27.72 -14.46
C ALA A 643 -1.95 -29.17 -14.51
N THR A 644 -2.79 -30.16 -14.28
CA THR A 644 -2.44 -31.60 -14.37
C THR A 644 -2.25 -32.12 -15.80
N ALA A 645 -2.83 -31.43 -16.79
CA ALA A 645 -2.76 -31.76 -18.21
C ALA A 645 -1.72 -30.91 -18.97
N ARG A 646 -0.99 -30.04 -18.26
CA ARG A 646 0.04 -29.16 -18.84
C ARG A 646 1.22 -30.00 -19.31
N GLN A 647 1.52 -29.94 -20.61
CA GLN A 647 2.58 -30.74 -21.23
C GLN A 647 3.95 -30.06 -21.15
N PRO A 648 5.06 -30.81 -21.30
CA PRO A 648 6.40 -30.23 -21.39
C PRO A 648 6.59 -29.31 -22.61
N ILE A 649 6.00 -29.70 -23.75
CA ILE A 649 5.83 -28.81 -24.90
C ILE A 649 4.67 -27.89 -24.58
N ARG A 650 4.95 -26.59 -24.46
CA ARG A 650 3.93 -25.61 -24.08
C ARG A 650 2.99 -25.39 -25.26
N GLN A 651 1.72 -25.65 -24.99
CA GLN A 651 0.64 -25.46 -25.94
C GLN A 651 -0.63 -25.13 -25.16
N ILE A 652 -1.50 -24.36 -25.79
CA ILE A 652 -2.87 -24.14 -25.31
C ILE A 652 -3.86 -24.71 -26.32
N GLY A 653 -5.11 -24.90 -25.92
CA GLY A 653 -6.18 -25.24 -26.86
C GLY A 653 -6.66 -24.01 -27.62
N PHE A 654 -7.02 -24.19 -28.88
CA PHE A 654 -7.70 -23.19 -29.69
C PHE A 654 -8.94 -23.84 -30.33
N GLU A 655 -10.12 -23.40 -29.89
CA GLU A 655 -11.39 -23.81 -30.49
C GLU A 655 -11.65 -22.96 -31.73
N ILE A 656 -11.61 -23.59 -32.90
CA ILE A 656 -11.72 -22.90 -34.20
C ILE A 656 -13.19 -22.59 -34.48
N TRP A 657 -13.51 -21.33 -34.74
CA TRP A 657 -14.85 -20.87 -35.10
C TRP A 657 -14.96 -20.43 -36.57
N GLN A 658 -13.85 -20.01 -37.16
CA GLN A 658 -13.70 -19.72 -38.58
C GLN A 658 -12.30 -20.19 -39.00
N ALA A 659 -12.19 -20.72 -40.22
CA ALA A 659 -10.94 -21.15 -40.84
C ALA A 659 -10.95 -20.86 -42.36
N PRO A 660 -9.78 -20.74 -43.01
CA PRO A 660 -9.66 -20.67 -44.47
C PRO A 660 -10.32 -21.88 -45.16
N ALA A 661 -10.69 -21.72 -46.45
CA ALA A 661 -11.41 -22.74 -47.23
C ALA A 661 -10.85 -24.18 -47.12
N PRO A 662 -9.51 -24.42 -47.19
CA PRO A 662 -8.95 -25.77 -47.06
C PRO A 662 -9.18 -26.42 -45.68
N TYR A 663 -9.36 -25.63 -44.62
CA TYR A 663 -9.40 -26.07 -43.23
C TYR A 663 -10.79 -25.92 -42.58
N THR A 664 -11.83 -25.68 -43.38
CA THR A 664 -13.22 -25.53 -42.92
C THR A 664 -13.73 -26.72 -42.10
N HIS A 665 -13.21 -27.93 -42.35
CA HIS A 665 -13.52 -29.14 -41.58
C HIS A 665 -13.07 -29.09 -40.11
N LEU A 666 -12.20 -28.13 -39.74
CA LEU A 666 -11.72 -27.93 -38.37
C LEU A 666 -12.62 -27.02 -37.53
N ILE A 667 -13.61 -26.35 -38.14
CA ILE A 667 -14.55 -25.50 -37.41
C ILE A 667 -15.31 -26.35 -36.37
N GLY A 668 -15.37 -25.85 -35.14
CA GLY A 668 -15.92 -26.55 -33.96
C GLY A 668 -14.94 -27.50 -33.28
N GLN A 669 -13.75 -27.72 -33.83
CA GLN A 669 -12.73 -28.56 -33.20
C GLN A 669 -11.77 -27.72 -32.34
N THR A 670 -11.26 -28.34 -31.27
CA THR A 670 -10.15 -27.78 -30.48
C THR A 670 -8.84 -28.38 -30.95
N VAL A 671 -7.95 -27.54 -31.45
CA VAL A 671 -6.59 -27.90 -31.89
C VAL A 671 -5.55 -27.33 -30.92
N ALA A 672 -4.31 -27.83 -30.98
CA ALA A 672 -3.24 -27.22 -30.19
C ALA A 672 -2.70 -25.98 -30.90
N LEU A 673 -2.49 -24.91 -30.14
CA LEU A 673 -1.88 -23.66 -30.59
C LEU A 673 -0.53 -23.49 -29.91
N GLN A 674 0.50 -23.22 -30.70
CA GLN A 674 1.90 -23.10 -30.25
C GLN A 674 2.62 -21.94 -30.93
N TRP A 675 3.72 -21.52 -30.33
CA TRP A 675 4.67 -20.61 -30.96
C TRP A 675 5.47 -21.32 -32.06
N SER A 676 5.73 -20.64 -33.16
CA SER A 676 6.63 -21.11 -34.21
C SER A 676 8.07 -21.30 -33.69
N HIS A 677 8.83 -22.17 -34.36
CA HIS A 677 10.20 -22.51 -33.98
C HIS A 677 11.26 -21.55 -34.57
N ASP A 678 10.86 -20.45 -35.20
CA ASP A 678 11.82 -19.50 -35.76
C ASP A 678 12.60 -18.76 -34.64
N PRO A 679 13.87 -18.40 -34.90
CA PRO A 679 14.74 -17.83 -33.86
C PRO A 679 14.19 -16.55 -33.22
N ASP A 680 13.57 -15.68 -34.02
CA ASP A 680 13.02 -14.41 -33.54
C ASP A 680 11.86 -14.67 -32.58
N THR A 681 10.90 -15.52 -32.96
CA THR A 681 9.76 -15.88 -32.09
C THR A 681 10.24 -16.58 -30.83
N GLN A 682 11.21 -17.50 -30.91
CA GLN A 682 11.71 -18.17 -29.71
C GLN A 682 12.45 -17.22 -28.76
N ALA A 683 13.19 -16.23 -29.28
CA ALA A 683 13.81 -15.19 -28.45
C ALA A 683 12.76 -14.35 -27.68
N TYR A 684 11.58 -14.15 -28.26
CA TYR A 684 10.43 -13.51 -27.59
C TYR A 684 10.04 -14.29 -26.35
N VAL A 685 9.69 -15.55 -26.60
CA VAL A 685 8.97 -16.41 -25.68
C VAL A 685 9.88 -16.66 -24.50
N GLN A 686 11.17 -16.90 -24.77
CA GLN A 686 12.18 -17.06 -23.73
C GLN A 686 12.37 -15.81 -22.87
N LEU A 687 12.36 -14.61 -23.46
CA LEU A 687 12.57 -13.36 -22.72
C LEU A 687 11.49 -13.07 -21.68
N VAL A 688 10.23 -13.41 -21.98
CA VAL A 688 9.08 -13.09 -21.13
C VAL A 688 8.43 -14.30 -20.46
N THR A 689 8.97 -15.51 -20.68
CA THR A 689 8.61 -16.69 -19.89
C THR A 689 9.11 -16.53 -18.46
N MET A 690 8.22 -16.67 -17.47
CA MET A 690 8.61 -16.58 -16.06
C MET A 690 7.68 -17.37 -15.14
N ASP A 691 8.15 -17.61 -13.91
CA ASP A 691 7.31 -18.20 -12.86
C ASP A 691 6.30 -17.17 -12.34
N VAL A 692 5.07 -17.63 -12.05
CA VAL A 692 4.00 -16.77 -11.56
C VAL A 692 3.63 -17.16 -10.14
N HIS A 693 3.89 -16.26 -9.20
CA HIS A 693 3.58 -16.39 -7.79
C HIS A 693 2.97 -15.09 -7.28
N PHE A 694 1.71 -15.18 -6.85
CA PHE A 694 0.96 -13.99 -6.48
C PHE A 694 1.59 -13.27 -5.28
N ALA A 695 1.92 -12.00 -5.48
CA ALA A 695 2.27 -11.12 -4.39
C ALA A 695 1.04 -10.84 -3.53
N GLU A 696 1.27 -10.48 -2.27
CA GLU A 696 0.21 -10.10 -1.32
C GLU A 696 -0.73 -9.01 -1.88
N GLN A 697 -0.21 -8.15 -2.75
CA GLN A 697 -0.94 -7.11 -3.44
C GLN A 697 -2.13 -7.62 -4.26
N VAL A 698 -2.03 -8.82 -4.84
CA VAL A 698 -3.10 -9.42 -5.65
C VAL A 698 -4.36 -9.60 -4.80
N ALA A 699 -4.22 -10.08 -3.56
CA ALA A 699 -5.35 -10.27 -2.67
C ALA A 699 -6.07 -8.95 -2.33
N VAL A 700 -5.33 -7.85 -2.22
CA VAL A 700 -5.91 -6.52 -1.97
C VAL A 700 -6.63 -6.00 -3.21
N SER A 701 -5.97 -6.09 -4.35
CA SER A 701 -6.50 -5.62 -5.64
C SER A 701 -7.75 -6.42 -6.05
N SER A 702 -7.74 -7.73 -5.85
CA SER A 702 -8.90 -8.62 -6.08
C SER A 702 -10.09 -8.24 -5.21
N ARG A 703 -9.88 -7.91 -3.92
CA ARG A 703 -10.95 -7.41 -3.04
C ARG A 703 -11.50 -6.06 -3.48
N GLN A 704 -10.73 -5.28 -4.23
CA GLN A 704 -11.19 -4.03 -4.84
C GLN A 704 -11.89 -4.26 -6.18
N GLY A 705 -12.14 -5.52 -6.57
CA GLY A 705 -12.85 -5.90 -7.79
C GLY A 705 -11.99 -5.84 -9.04
N THR A 706 -10.66 -5.90 -8.93
CA THR A 706 -9.77 -6.04 -10.08
C THR A 706 -9.66 -7.52 -10.45
N VAL A 707 -9.69 -7.84 -11.75
CA VAL A 707 -9.52 -9.21 -12.24
C VAL A 707 -8.03 -9.52 -12.42
N HIS A 708 -7.61 -10.70 -11.97
CA HIS A 708 -6.23 -11.18 -12.00
C HIS A 708 -6.16 -12.57 -12.67
N PRO A 709 -4.99 -13.01 -13.16
CA PRO A 709 -4.83 -14.28 -13.85
C PRO A 709 -4.75 -15.46 -12.86
N ASP A 710 -5.79 -15.63 -12.03
CA ASP A 710 -5.82 -16.56 -10.89
C ASP A 710 -5.52 -18.01 -11.31
N ARG A 711 -5.88 -18.38 -12.54
CA ARG A 711 -5.76 -19.73 -13.10
C ARG A 711 -4.31 -20.18 -13.30
N ILE A 712 -3.38 -19.23 -13.41
CA ILE A 712 -1.94 -19.48 -13.60
C ILE A 712 -1.12 -19.14 -12.35
N ASN A 713 -1.76 -18.83 -11.23
CA ASN A 713 -1.05 -18.66 -9.96
C ASN A 713 -0.35 -19.98 -9.56
N HIS A 714 0.89 -19.88 -9.09
CA HIS A 714 1.79 -20.98 -8.75
C HIS A 714 2.29 -21.81 -9.94
N TRP A 715 2.06 -21.38 -11.18
CA TRP A 715 2.63 -22.04 -12.35
C TRP A 715 4.08 -21.57 -12.57
N SER A 716 4.96 -22.51 -12.89
CA SER A 716 6.33 -22.21 -13.31
C SER A 716 6.41 -21.97 -14.82
N LYS A 717 7.31 -21.10 -15.24
CA LYS A 717 7.63 -20.81 -16.65
C LYS A 717 6.39 -20.60 -17.52
N VAL A 718 5.46 -19.76 -17.07
CA VAL A 718 4.30 -19.34 -17.85
C VAL A 718 4.79 -18.56 -19.05
N ASP A 719 4.38 -18.98 -20.25
CA ASP A 719 4.71 -18.26 -21.49
C ASP A 719 3.66 -17.19 -21.87
N PRO A 720 3.94 -16.33 -22.86
CA PRO A 720 3.02 -15.27 -23.26
C PRO A 720 1.65 -15.75 -23.71
N LEU A 721 1.56 -16.93 -24.33
CA LEU A 721 0.31 -17.48 -24.86
C LEU A 721 -0.56 -18.04 -23.72
N GLU A 722 0.06 -18.76 -22.78
CA GLU A 722 -0.57 -19.19 -21.52
C GLU A 722 -1.05 -17.98 -20.71
N SER A 723 -0.29 -16.87 -20.71
CA SER A 723 -0.67 -15.65 -19.99
C SER A 723 -1.91 -14.95 -20.56
N ILE A 724 -2.18 -15.07 -21.87
CA ILE A 724 -3.39 -14.53 -22.50
C ILE A 724 -4.58 -15.46 -22.20
N ALA A 725 -4.43 -16.77 -22.41
CA ALA A 725 -5.49 -17.74 -22.17
C ALA A 725 -5.91 -17.83 -20.68
N GLY A 726 -4.96 -17.62 -19.76
CA GLY A 726 -5.18 -17.64 -18.32
C GLY A 726 -5.53 -16.30 -17.70
N ALA A 727 -5.70 -15.23 -18.49
CA ALA A 727 -5.91 -13.87 -17.98
C ALA A 727 -7.26 -13.67 -17.28
N HIS A 728 -8.30 -14.38 -17.74
CA HIS A 728 -9.65 -14.32 -17.19
C HIS A 728 -9.96 -15.52 -16.28
N PRO A 729 -10.99 -15.42 -15.40
CA PRO A 729 -11.40 -16.53 -14.53
C PRO A 729 -11.92 -17.78 -15.28
N ILE A 730 -12.35 -17.63 -16.53
CA ILE A 730 -12.86 -18.71 -17.39
C ILE A 730 -12.25 -18.63 -18.80
N ASP A 731 -12.43 -19.67 -19.61
CA ASP A 731 -12.00 -19.67 -21.03
C ASP A 731 -13.02 -18.92 -21.89
N ASP A 732 -12.89 -17.60 -21.95
CA ASP A 732 -13.75 -16.71 -22.73
C ASP A 732 -13.00 -15.70 -23.62
N VAL A 733 -11.68 -15.86 -23.75
CA VAL A 733 -10.85 -14.97 -24.57
C VAL A 733 -10.97 -15.36 -26.04
N THR A 734 -11.63 -14.50 -26.82
CA THR A 734 -11.82 -14.65 -28.27
C THR A 734 -10.78 -13.88 -29.05
N VAL A 735 -10.15 -14.54 -30.01
CA VAL A 735 -9.01 -13.99 -30.75
C VAL A 735 -9.09 -14.26 -32.24
N LEU A 736 -8.45 -13.37 -33.01
CA LEU A 736 -8.02 -13.58 -34.38
C LEU A 736 -6.51 -13.91 -34.35
N LEU A 737 -6.10 -14.98 -35.03
CA LEU A 737 -4.68 -15.30 -35.17
C LEU A 737 -4.06 -14.47 -36.32
N PRO A 738 -3.01 -13.67 -36.07
CA PRO A 738 -2.32 -12.92 -37.12
C PRO A 738 -1.64 -13.84 -38.12
N ASP A 739 -1.63 -13.45 -39.40
CA ASP A 739 -0.84 -14.13 -40.41
C ASP A 739 0.68 -13.94 -40.19
N PRO A 740 1.51 -14.94 -40.56
CA PRO A 740 1.12 -16.24 -41.08
C PRO A 740 0.76 -17.26 -39.98
N VAL A 741 -0.30 -18.05 -40.21
CA VAL A 741 -0.63 -19.23 -39.40
C VAL A 741 -0.18 -20.49 -40.14
N GLN A 742 0.74 -21.25 -39.55
CA GLN A 742 1.20 -22.51 -40.15
C GLN A 742 0.43 -23.69 -39.57
N VAL A 743 -0.15 -24.52 -40.46
CA VAL A 743 -0.83 -25.76 -40.09
C VAL A 743 0.15 -26.91 -40.19
N VAL A 744 0.37 -27.62 -39.08
CA VAL A 744 1.24 -28.80 -39.03
C VAL A 744 0.38 -30.03 -38.82
N GLU A 745 0.33 -30.87 -39.84
CA GLU A 745 -0.31 -32.18 -39.82
C GLU A 745 0.77 -33.25 -39.61
N ALA A 746 0.74 -33.93 -38.46
CA ALA A 746 1.62 -35.06 -38.19
C ALA A 746 0.83 -36.37 -38.29
N PRO A 747 1.37 -37.43 -38.92
CA PRO A 747 0.62 -38.63 -39.30
C PRO A 747 0.03 -39.46 -38.15
N GLU A 748 0.32 -39.12 -36.88
CA GLU A 748 -0.23 -39.75 -35.68
C GLU A 748 -0.62 -38.74 -34.57
N GLN A 749 -0.63 -37.43 -34.86
CA GLN A 749 -0.99 -36.37 -33.90
C GLN A 749 -2.20 -35.54 -34.36
N LEU A 750 -2.90 -34.96 -33.38
CA LEU A 750 -3.86 -33.87 -33.58
C LEU A 750 -3.18 -32.72 -34.34
N ILE A 751 -3.94 -32.03 -35.19
CA ILE A 751 -3.46 -30.87 -35.96
C ILE A 751 -2.96 -29.77 -35.01
N ASN A 752 -1.81 -29.17 -35.34
CA ASN A 752 -1.23 -28.07 -34.60
C ASN A 752 -1.19 -26.79 -35.44
N LEU A 753 -1.51 -25.65 -34.81
CA LEU A 753 -1.35 -24.32 -35.40
C LEU A 753 -0.12 -23.64 -34.79
N LEU A 754 0.76 -23.10 -35.64
CA LEU A 754 1.92 -22.31 -35.22
C LEU A 754 1.73 -20.83 -35.57
N ILE A 755 1.98 -19.96 -34.61
CA ILE A 755 1.90 -18.50 -34.75
C ILE A 755 3.23 -17.82 -34.40
N GLN A 756 3.46 -16.63 -34.96
CA GLN A 756 4.69 -15.84 -34.77
C GLN A 756 4.47 -14.58 -33.91
N SER A 757 3.21 -14.18 -33.71
CA SER A 757 2.81 -12.93 -33.04
C SER A 757 1.69 -13.19 -32.04
N ASP A 758 1.56 -12.32 -31.04
CA ASP A 758 0.46 -12.38 -30.06
C ASP A 758 -0.90 -12.41 -30.78
N PRO A 759 -1.83 -13.32 -30.39
CA PRO A 759 -3.20 -13.31 -30.90
C PRO A 759 -3.90 -11.97 -30.65
N VAL A 760 -4.71 -11.51 -31.61
CA VAL A 760 -5.46 -10.25 -31.51
C VAL A 760 -6.79 -10.49 -30.83
N GLN A 761 -7.04 -9.85 -29.70
CA GLN A 761 -8.35 -9.95 -29.03
C GLN A 761 -9.44 -9.21 -29.81
N ILE A 762 -10.59 -9.85 -29.98
CA ILE A 762 -11.70 -9.36 -30.82
C ILE A 762 -13.05 -9.45 -30.08
N THR A 763 -14.07 -8.80 -30.64
CA THR A 763 -15.49 -8.95 -30.24
C THR A 763 -16.32 -9.17 -31.50
N GLY A 764 -17.18 -10.20 -31.49
CA GLY A 764 -18.01 -10.59 -32.63
C GLY A 764 -17.32 -11.57 -33.58
N ARG A 765 -18.10 -12.46 -34.21
CA ARG A 765 -17.62 -13.42 -35.23
C ARG A 765 -17.79 -12.90 -36.64
N PHE A 766 -18.88 -12.16 -36.86
CA PHE A 766 -19.29 -11.60 -38.14
C PHE A 766 -19.55 -10.11 -38.00
N TYR A 767 -19.48 -9.40 -39.12
CA TYR A 767 -19.87 -8.00 -39.19
C TYR A 767 -20.66 -7.69 -40.45
N GLY A 768 -21.56 -6.71 -40.35
CA GLY A 768 -22.37 -6.18 -41.45
C GLY A 768 -22.35 -4.66 -41.44
N LEU A 769 -22.71 -4.03 -42.57
CA LEU A 769 -22.80 -2.57 -42.70
C LEU A 769 -24.26 -2.18 -42.93
N VAL A 770 -24.84 -1.45 -41.97
CA VAL A 770 -26.28 -1.20 -41.92
C VAL A 770 -26.63 0.25 -41.60
N GLN A 771 -27.82 0.67 -42.01
CA GLN A 771 -28.50 1.84 -41.49
C GLN A 771 -29.63 1.39 -40.55
N ILE A 772 -29.74 1.98 -39.37
CA ILE A 772 -30.80 1.66 -38.40
C ILE A 772 -32.06 2.44 -38.78
N VAL A 773 -33.14 1.75 -39.14
CA VAL A 773 -34.36 2.37 -39.69
C VAL A 773 -35.31 2.79 -38.58
N GLU A 774 -35.64 1.87 -37.66
CA GLU A 774 -36.54 2.13 -36.54
C GLU A 774 -36.28 1.17 -35.38
N ALA A 775 -36.57 1.63 -34.17
CA ALA A 775 -36.61 0.80 -32.97
C ALA A 775 -37.96 0.06 -32.91
N MET A 776 -37.91 -1.27 -32.78
CA MET A 776 -39.09 -2.14 -32.76
C MET A 776 -39.60 -2.44 -31.33
N GLY A 777 -38.85 -2.03 -30.29
CA GLY A 777 -39.08 -2.43 -28.89
C GLY A 777 -38.25 -3.64 -28.48
N ASP A 778 -38.15 -3.91 -27.18
CA ASP A 778 -37.39 -5.03 -26.60
C ASP A 778 -35.95 -5.15 -27.15
N ASP A 779 -35.26 -4.01 -27.29
CA ASP A 779 -33.90 -3.89 -27.86
C ASP A 779 -33.75 -4.43 -29.30
N ARG A 780 -34.85 -4.63 -30.04
CA ARG A 780 -34.85 -5.01 -31.45
C ARG A 780 -34.92 -3.78 -32.36
N PHE A 781 -34.17 -3.83 -33.46
CA PHE A 781 -34.08 -2.73 -34.41
C PHE A 781 -34.22 -3.25 -35.83
N ARG A 782 -35.05 -2.59 -36.63
CA ARG A 782 -35.07 -2.83 -38.06
C ARG A 782 -33.87 -2.13 -38.68
N VAL A 783 -33.08 -2.86 -39.43
CA VAL A 783 -31.89 -2.36 -40.12
C VAL A 783 -32.00 -2.59 -41.61
N ARG A 784 -31.36 -1.74 -42.38
CA ARG A 784 -31.25 -1.86 -43.84
C ARG A 784 -29.79 -2.01 -44.23
N HIS A 785 -29.47 -3.05 -44.97
CA HIS A 785 -28.11 -3.35 -45.38
C HIS A 785 -27.59 -2.42 -46.48
N TYR A 786 -26.29 -2.20 -46.47
CA TYR A 786 -25.59 -1.53 -47.56
C TYR A 786 -25.64 -2.39 -48.83
N HIS A 787 -25.99 -1.77 -49.95
CA HIS A 787 -26.03 -2.46 -51.24
C HIS A 787 -24.84 -2.04 -52.10
N LYS A 788 -23.88 -2.96 -52.23
CA LYS A 788 -22.58 -2.77 -52.89
C LYS A 788 -22.68 -2.17 -54.29
N ALA A 789 -23.59 -2.67 -55.13
CA ALA A 789 -23.72 -2.20 -56.51
C ALA A 789 -24.27 -0.76 -56.61
N THR A 790 -25.16 -0.35 -55.72
CA THR A 790 -25.75 1.01 -55.73
C THR A 790 -25.00 1.99 -54.84
N LYS A 791 -24.06 1.50 -54.02
CA LYS A 791 -23.32 2.27 -53.00
C LYS A 791 -24.23 3.04 -52.04
N GLN A 792 -25.37 2.46 -51.68
CA GLN A 792 -26.44 3.07 -50.88
C GLN A 792 -27.04 2.03 -49.93
N PHE A 793 -27.62 2.48 -48.81
CA PHE A 793 -28.47 1.65 -47.93
C PHE A 793 -29.82 1.39 -48.60
N LYS A 794 -29.81 0.46 -49.55
CA LYS A 794 -30.99 -0.04 -50.31
C LYS A 794 -31.00 -1.57 -50.38
N GLY A 795 -30.20 -2.24 -49.57
CA GLY A 795 -30.17 -3.68 -49.47
C GLY A 795 -31.38 -4.22 -48.70
N PRO A 796 -31.42 -5.54 -48.48
CA PRO A 796 -32.45 -6.19 -47.67
C PRO A 796 -32.58 -5.56 -46.28
N GLU A 797 -33.81 -5.51 -45.77
CA GLU A 797 -34.09 -5.14 -44.39
C GLU A 797 -34.24 -6.39 -43.54
N GLU A 798 -33.75 -6.33 -42.30
CA GLU A 798 -33.94 -7.38 -41.31
C GLU A 798 -34.06 -6.78 -39.90
N ILE A 799 -34.39 -7.63 -38.93
CA ILE A 799 -34.44 -7.25 -37.52
C ILE A 799 -33.20 -7.81 -36.85
N VAL A 800 -32.47 -6.93 -36.15
CA VAL A 800 -31.30 -7.31 -35.33
C VAL A 800 -31.57 -6.99 -33.87
N TYR A 801 -30.88 -7.68 -32.98
CA TYR A 801 -30.95 -7.48 -31.54
C TYR A 801 -29.75 -6.64 -31.06
N ILE A 802 -30.01 -5.44 -30.54
CA ILE A 802 -28.99 -4.52 -30.02
C ILE A 802 -29.21 -4.40 -28.50
N PRO A 803 -28.76 -5.38 -27.69
CA PRO A 803 -29.14 -5.49 -26.27
C PRO A 803 -28.80 -4.26 -25.44
N SER A 804 -29.65 -3.86 -24.52
CA SER A 804 -29.30 -2.91 -23.46
C SER A 804 -28.23 -3.51 -22.55
N VAL A 805 -27.13 -2.79 -22.34
CA VAL A 805 -25.97 -3.29 -21.57
C VAL A 805 -26.16 -3.11 -20.07
N LEU A 806 -25.41 -3.87 -19.26
CA LEU A 806 -25.44 -3.72 -17.80
C LEU A 806 -24.57 -2.54 -17.36
N PRO A 807 -24.99 -1.77 -16.34
CA PRO A 807 -24.16 -0.70 -15.80
C PRO A 807 -22.98 -1.28 -15.02
N ASN A 808 -21.90 -0.51 -14.98
CA ASN A 808 -20.72 -0.85 -14.18
C ASN A 808 -20.97 -0.62 -12.68
N ARG A 809 -19.99 -0.97 -11.83
CA ARG A 809 -20.03 -0.80 -10.36
C ARG A 809 -20.16 0.64 -9.84
N ASN A 810 -20.18 1.64 -10.74
CA ASN A 810 -20.42 3.06 -10.45
C ASN A 810 -21.73 3.54 -11.08
N ASP A 811 -22.63 2.63 -11.47
CA ASP A 811 -23.90 2.93 -12.15
C ASP A 811 -23.72 3.65 -13.50
N LEU A 812 -22.69 3.30 -14.27
CA LEU A 812 -22.41 3.88 -15.58
C LEU A 812 -22.49 2.83 -16.69
N TYR A 813 -23.23 3.12 -17.75
CA TYR A 813 -23.31 2.29 -18.95
C TYR A 813 -22.15 2.61 -19.89
N GLN A 814 -21.49 1.58 -20.43
CA GLN A 814 -20.38 1.78 -21.38
C GLN A 814 -20.85 2.17 -22.79
N SER A 815 -22.07 1.78 -23.13
CA SER A 815 -22.77 2.15 -24.35
C SER A 815 -24.26 2.18 -24.08
N THR A 816 -25.03 2.86 -24.93
CA THR A 816 -26.49 2.82 -24.92
C THR A 816 -27.02 2.66 -26.33
N ASN A 817 -28.13 1.93 -26.48
CA ASN A 817 -28.87 1.80 -27.74
C ASN A 817 -30.01 2.82 -27.86
N ARG A 818 -30.26 3.61 -26.81
CA ARG A 818 -31.37 4.56 -26.74
C ARG A 818 -31.26 5.60 -27.86
N ASP A 819 -32.34 5.79 -28.61
CA ASP A 819 -32.43 6.78 -29.70
C ASP A 819 -31.31 6.63 -30.77
N ILE A 820 -30.71 5.44 -30.92
CA ILE A 820 -29.58 5.23 -31.84
C ILE A 820 -29.98 5.43 -33.31
N GLU A 821 -31.24 5.17 -33.66
CA GLU A 821 -31.80 5.43 -34.99
C GLU A 821 -31.84 6.94 -35.32
N ARG A 822 -31.77 7.79 -34.29
CA ARG A 822 -31.73 9.26 -34.38
C ARG A 822 -30.31 9.83 -34.28
N SER A 823 -29.31 8.97 -34.14
CA SER A 823 -27.92 9.38 -34.06
C SER A 823 -27.51 10.16 -35.32
N PRO A 824 -26.74 11.26 -35.21
CA PRO A 824 -26.28 12.02 -36.37
C PRO A 824 -25.35 11.21 -37.29
N LEU A 825 -24.81 10.09 -36.80
CA LEU A 825 -23.95 9.19 -37.56
C LEU A 825 -24.73 8.12 -38.34
N ASN A 826 -26.02 7.91 -38.02
CA ASN A 826 -26.85 6.88 -38.64
C ASN A 826 -27.02 7.00 -40.18
N PRO A 827 -27.09 8.21 -40.78
CA PRO A 827 -27.17 8.34 -42.25
C PRO A 827 -25.97 7.78 -43.01
N ALA A 828 -24.76 7.85 -42.43
CA ALA A 828 -23.54 7.26 -42.99
C ALA A 828 -23.48 5.73 -42.76
N GLY A 829 -24.25 5.25 -41.78
CA GLY A 829 -24.38 3.84 -41.41
C GLY A 829 -23.38 3.39 -40.34
N TRP A 830 -23.61 2.15 -39.91
CA TRP A 830 -22.92 1.50 -38.80
C TRP A 830 -22.41 0.14 -39.23
N TYR A 831 -21.15 -0.15 -38.92
CA TYR A 831 -20.69 -1.51 -38.79
C TYR A 831 -21.26 -2.10 -37.50
N ILE A 832 -21.97 -3.22 -37.63
CA ILE A 832 -22.46 -4.02 -36.50
C ILE A 832 -21.64 -5.31 -36.44
N TYR A 833 -21.08 -5.63 -35.29
CA TYR A 833 -20.25 -6.83 -35.07
C TYR A 833 -20.95 -7.74 -34.06
N GLY A 834 -20.99 -9.03 -34.35
CA GLY A 834 -21.82 -9.94 -33.58
C GLY A 834 -21.84 -11.38 -34.07
N ALA A 835 -22.87 -12.10 -33.65
CA ALA A 835 -23.16 -13.46 -34.07
C ALA A 835 -24.65 -13.78 -33.88
N MET A 836 -25.10 -14.87 -34.49
CA MET A 836 -26.45 -15.39 -34.30
C MET A 836 -26.60 -16.01 -32.91
N ASN A 837 -27.72 -15.77 -32.23
CA ASN A 837 -28.11 -16.48 -31.01
C ASN A 837 -28.92 -17.76 -31.32
N HIS A 838 -29.41 -18.43 -30.28
CA HIS A 838 -30.27 -19.62 -30.40
C HIS A 838 -31.67 -19.33 -30.97
N GLU A 839 -32.09 -18.06 -31.05
CA GLU A 839 -33.39 -17.62 -31.56
C GLU A 839 -33.33 -17.15 -33.03
N ASP A 840 -32.21 -17.41 -33.72
CA ASP A 840 -31.96 -16.95 -35.09
C ASP A 840 -31.97 -15.42 -35.23
N GLU A 841 -31.55 -14.69 -34.19
CA GLU A 841 -31.35 -13.24 -34.22
C GLU A 841 -29.86 -12.88 -34.28
N PHE A 842 -29.51 -11.90 -35.12
CA PHE A 842 -28.15 -11.34 -35.10
C PHE A 842 -28.00 -10.37 -33.93
N VAL A 843 -27.12 -10.71 -32.99
CA VAL A 843 -26.91 -9.94 -31.76
C VAL A 843 -25.69 -9.03 -31.91
N VAL A 844 -25.90 -7.72 -31.76
CA VAL A 844 -24.86 -6.70 -31.91
C VAL A 844 -24.08 -6.55 -30.61
N GLN A 845 -22.87 -7.10 -30.59
CA GLN A 845 -21.91 -7.06 -29.48
C GLN A 845 -21.01 -5.83 -29.53
N ALA A 846 -20.59 -5.40 -30.72
CA ALA A 846 -19.82 -4.18 -30.94
C ALA A 846 -20.45 -3.35 -32.06
N ILE A 847 -20.29 -2.02 -32.01
CA ILE A 847 -20.82 -1.12 -33.04
C ILE A 847 -19.84 0.00 -33.34
N ALA A 848 -19.73 0.36 -34.62
CA ALA A 848 -18.78 1.36 -35.09
C ALA A 848 -19.38 2.17 -36.23
N PRO A 849 -19.29 3.51 -36.25
CA PRO A 849 -19.81 4.31 -37.34
C PRO A 849 -18.93 4.14 -38.57
N PHE A 850 -19.54 4.01 -39.74
CA PHE A 850 -18.83 3.82 -41.01
C PHE A 850 -17.77 4.92 -41.22
N HIS A 851 -18.16 6.17 -40.96
CA HIS A 851 -17.33 7.34 -41.19
C HIS A 851 -16.09 7.44 -40.30
N LEU A 852 -15.96 6.62 -39.25
CA LEU A 852 -14.76 6.65 -38.40
C LEU A 852 -13.56 5.98 -39.07
N PHE A 853 -13.78 5.08 -40.04
CA PHE A 853 -12.72 4.28 -40.65
C PHE A 853 -12.52 4.56 -42.13
N ASP A 854 -13.52 5.14 -42.81
CA ASP A 854 -13.37 5.46 -44.22
C ASP A 854 -12.30 6.55 -44.40
N LEU A 855 -11.58 6.50 -45.52
CA LEU A 855 -10.53 7.47 -45.82
C LEU A 855 -11.13 8.77 -46.38
N THR A 856 -12.09 9.35 -45.66
CA THR A 856 -12.68 10.66 -45.95
C THR A 856 -12.53 11.60 -44.76
N SER A 857 -12.06 12.83 -45.03
CA SER A 857 -11.72 13.82 -44.00
C SER A 857 -12.71 14.99 -43.99
N ASP A 858 -13.11 15.43 -42.79
CA ASP A 858 -13.91 16.64 -42.58
C ASP A 858 -13.04 17.91 -42.60
N ILE A 859 -11.81 17.80 -42.13
CA ILE A 859 -10.86 18.92 -42.01
C ILE A 859 -9.58 18.54 -42.74
N VAL A 860 -9.09 19.42 -43.61
CA VAL A 860 -7.80 19.25 -44.30
C VAL A 860 -6.93 20.48 -44.05
N LEU A 861 -5.75 20.27 -43.45
CA LEU A 861 -4.79 21.33 -43.16
C LEU A 861 -3.45 21.01 -43.84
N THR A 862 -3.02 21.89 -44.74
CA THR A 862 -1.76 21.71 -45.49
C THR A 862 -0.63 22.63 -45.00
N GLU A 863 -0.95 23.80 -44.43
CA GLU A 863 0.09 24.71 -43.92
C GLU A 863 0.72 24.16 -42.64
N LYS A 864 2.05 23.99 -42.64
CA LYS A 864 2.81 23.49 -41.48
C LYS A 864 2.50 24.20 -40.15
N LYS A 865 2.26 25.52 -40.16
CA LYS A 865 1.90 26.24 -38.92
C LYS A 865 0.49 25.89 -38.46
N ALA A 866 -0.46 25.75 -39.39
CA ALA A 866 -1.84 25.37 -39.09
C ALA A 866 -1.92 23.94 -38.55
N THR A 867 -1.17 22.99 -39.13
CA THR A 867 -1.14 21.60 -38.64
C THR A 867 -0.62 21.51 -37.21
N LEU A 868 0.44 22.27 -36.88
CA LEU A 868 0.99 22.31 -35.52
C LEU A 868 0.05 23.02 -34.53
N HIS A 869 -0.61 24.10 -34.96
CA HIS A 869 -1.58 24.82 -34.14
C HIS A 869 -2.78 23.93 -33.79
N TYR A 870 -3.26 23.16 -34.76
CA TYR A 870 -4.42 22.29 -34.58
C TYR A 870 -4.22 21.26 -33.47
N ILE A 871 -3.09 20.52 -33.48
CA ILE A 871 -2.74 19.60 -32.40
C ILE A 871 -2.49 20.34 -31.08
N HIS A 872 -1.86 21.51 -31.13
CA HIS A 872 -1.52 22.25 -29.92
C HIS A 872 -2.74 22.87 -29.21
N LYS A 873 -3.82 23.18 -29.95
CA LYS A 873 -4.93 24.00 -29.43
C LYS A 873 -6.33 23.54 -29.82
N ASP A 874 -6.56 23.14 -31.07
CA ASP A 874 -7.92 23.09 -31.61
C ASP A 874 -8.57 21.72 -31.55
N TYR A 875 -7.81 20.62 -31.66
CA TYR A 875 -8.43 19.30 -31.88
C TYR A 875 -9.29 18.82 -30.69
N TRP A 876 -9.00 19.22 -29.45
CA TRP A 876 -9.85 18.95 -28.28
C TRP A 876 -10.79 20.12 -27.91
N LYS A 877 -10.86 21.17 -28.72
CA LYS A 877 -11.65 22.35 -28.39
C LYS A 877 -13.15 22.03 -28.47
N ASN A 878 -13.93 22.59 -27.55
CA ASN A 878 -15.39 22.45 -27.52
C ASN A 878 -15.92 21.00 -27.49
N THR A 879 -15.18 20.05 -26.92
CA THR A 879 -15.53 18.61 -26.86
C THR A 879 -17.02 18.33 -26.57
N HIS A 880 -17.62 19.05 -25.60
CA HIS A 880 -19.03 18.87 -25.21
C HIS A 880 -20.04 19.13 -26.34
N LEU A 881 -19.73 20.03 -27.30
CA LEU A 881 -20.59 20.35 -28.43
C LEU A 881 -20.63 19.25 -29.49
N HIS A 882 -19.64 18.37 -29.50
CA HIS A 882 -19.48 17.30 -30.50
C HIS A 882 -20.09 15.97 -30.05
N LYS A 883 -20.81 15.92 -28.92
CA LYS A 883 -21.40 14.68 -28.40
C LYS A 883 -22.24 13.95 -29.45
N GLY A 884 -22.01 12.64 -29.58
CA GLY A 884 -22.63 11.77 -30.57
C GLY A 884 -22.05 11.87 -31.98
N GLN A 885 -20.98 12.65 -32.21
CA GLN A 885 -20.38 12.88 -33.52
C GLN A 885 -18.98 12.24 -33.63
N VAL A 886 -18.52 12.15 -34.88
CA VAL A 886 -17.16 11.80 -35.28
C VAL A 886 -16.57 12.97 -36.08
N VAL A 887 -15.27 13.20 -35.95
CA VAL A 887 -14.52 14.19 -36.74
C VAL A 887 -13.22 13.56 -37.22
N ASN A 888 -12.99 13.60 -38.53
CA ASN A 888 -11.77 13.14 -39.18
C ASN A 888 -10.96 14.32 -39.74
N SER A 889 -9.71 14.45 -39.30
CA SER A 889 -8.83 15.56 -39.69
C SER A 889 -7.55 15.06 -40.34
N LEU A 890 -7.26 15.52 -41.55
CA LEU A 890 -6.04 15.24 -42.29
C LEU A 890 -5.05 16.42 -42.21
N LEU A 891 -3.88 16.15 -41.63
CA LEU A 891 -2.79 17.10 -41.43
C LEU A 891 -1.61 16.74 -42.33
N LEU A 892 -1.32 17.61 -43.31
CA LEU A 892 -0.32 17.40 -44.36
C LEU A 892 0.66 18.57 -44.41
N PRO A 893 1.74 18.61 -43.60
CA PRO A 893 2.63 19.77 -43.48
C PRO A 893 3.53 19.95 -44.74
N ARG A 894 2.93 20.38 -45.86
CA ARG A 894 3.55 20.57 -47.18
C ARG A 894 3.49 22.03 -47.63
N SER A 895 4.37 22.39 -48.56
CA SER A 895 4.40 23.70 -49.22
C SER A 895 3.59 23.64 -50.53
N GLY A 896 2.26 23.76 -50.49
CA GLY A 896 1.42 23.68 -51.71
C GLY A 896 -0.08 23.91 -51.48
N ASP A 897 -0.83 24.07 -52.59
CA ASP A 897 -2.26 24.42 -52.60
C ASP A 897 -3.20 23.35 -52.00
N SER A 898 -4.23 23.79 -51.27
CA SER A 898 -5.18 22.93 -50.54
C SER A 898 -6.10 22.10 -51.46
N ALA A 899 -6.41 22.60 -52.66
CA ALA A 899 -7.35 21.96 -53.59
C ALA A 899 -6.85 20.62 -54.18
N ALA A 900 -5.56 20.29 -54.06
CA ALA A 900 -5.01 19.01 -54.48
C ALA A 900 -5.11 17.91 -53.41
N ALA A 901 -5.44 18.25 -52.16
CA ALA A 901 -5.30 17.35 -51.01
C ALA A 901 -6.28 16.16 -51.01
N GLU A 902 -7.52 16.34 -51.50
CA GLU A 902 -8.50 15.24 -51.62
C GLU A 902 -8.08 14.21 -52.68
N THR A 903 -7.62 14.66 -53.84
CA THR A 903 -7.05 13.78 -54.89
C THR A 903 -5.83 13.03 -54.39
N LEU A 904 -5.05 13.66 -53.49
CA LEU A 904 -3.87 13.09 -52.86
C LEU A 904 -4.18 11.97 -51.86
N ILE A 905 -5.37 11.90 -51.24
CA ILE A 905 -5.69 10.82 -50.28
C ILE A 905 -5.56 9.45 -50.94
N GLN A 906 -6.01 9.32 -52.18
CA GLN A 906 -5.90 8.07 -52.96
C GLN A 906 -4.46 7.73 -53.36
N GLU A 907 -3.60 8.74 -53.53
CA GLU A 907 -2.16 8.53 -53.77
C GLU A 907 -1.40 8.24 -52.48
N LEU A 908 -1.88 8.79 -51.35
CA LEU A 908 -1.24 8.70 -50.04
C LEU A 908 -1.49 7.36 -49.35
N TRP A 909 -2.61 6.69 -49.61
CA TRP A 909 -3.01 5.47 -48.92
C TRP A 909 -3.37 4.36 -49.90
N GLN A 910 -2.60 3.28 -49.85
CA GLN A 910 -2.77 2.08 -50.65
C GLN A 910 -3.06 0.88 -49.75
N VAL A 911 -3.68 -0.16 -50.31
CA VAL A 911 -3.90 -1.42 -49.59
C VAL A 911 -2.57 -1.94 -49.02
N ALA A 912 -2.61 -2.41 -47.78
CA ALA A 912 -1.47 -2.86 -46.97
C ALA A 912 -0.52 -1.76 -46.47
N ASP A 913 -0.79 -0.48 -46.74
CA ASP A 913 -0.09 0.60 -46.04
C ASP A 913 -0.34 0.49 -44.53
N ARG A 914 0.72 0.70 -43.74
CA ARG A 914 0.67 0.73 -42.28
C ARG A 914 0.94 2.12 -41.76
N ALA A 915 0.31 2.45 -40.64
CA ALA A 915 0.54 3.69 -39.91
C ALA A 915 0.59 3.43 -38.40
N LEU A 916 1.35 4.27 -37.70
CA LEU A 916 1.43 4.23 -36.24
C LEU A 916 0.16 4.86 -35.66
N VAL A 917 -0.54 4.16 -34.78
CA VAL A 917 -1.67 4.72 -34.03
C VAL A 917 -1.18 5.15 -32.66
N MET A 918 -1.62 6.32 -32.22
CA MET A 918 -1.55 6.74 -30.83
C MET A 918 -2.95 7.09 -30.34
N GLU A 919 -3.45 6.26 -29.45
CA GLU A 919 -4.77 6.39 -28.85
C GLU A 919 -4.70 7.24 -27.59
N VAL A 920 -5.68 8.13 -27.43
CA VAL A 920 -5.90 8.85 -26.19
C VAL A 920 -7.38 9.11 -25.97
N TYR A 921 -7.89 8.87 -24.76
CA TYR A 921 -9.26 9.21 -24.38
C TYR A 921 -9.35 10.22 -23.24
N GLY A 922 -10.47 10.94 -23.21
CA GLY A 922 -10.79 11.93 -22.19
C GLY A 922 -11.68 11.42 -21.05
N GLY A 923 -12.26 12.37 -20.35
CA GLY A 923 -13.05 12.15 -19.15
C GLY A 923 -14.56 12.09 -19.36
N ILE A 924 -15.26 11.76 -18.28
CA ILE A 924 -16.73 11.69 -18.21
C ILE A 924 -17.25 12.84 -17.34
N GLY A 925 -18.06 13.71 -17.94
CA GLY A 925 -18.79 14.81 -17.31
C GLY A 925 -20.27 14.48 -17.06
N GLY A 926 -21.11 15.51 -16.94
CA GLY A 926 -22.56 15.37 -16.69
C GLY A 926 -22.94 15.04 -15.25
N ASN A 927 -24.16 14.52 -15.05
CA ASN A 927 -24.70 14.09 -13.76
C ASN A 927 -23.91 12.91 -13.17
N LYS A 928 -23.40 12.03 -14.05
CA LYS A 928 -22.58 10.85 -13.72
C LYS A 928 -21.08 11.10 -13.91
N LYS A 929 -20.63 12.34 -13.69
CA LYS A 929 -19.21 12.70 -13.84
C LYS A 929 -18.28 11.83 -12.99
N GLU A 930 -17.12 11.52 -13.53
CA GLU A 930 -16.12 10.76 -12.79
C GLU A 930 -15.37 11.61 -11.76
N PHE A 931 -14.75 10.95 -10.79
CA PHE A 931 -13.93 11.62 -9.78
C PHE A 931 -12.61 12.10 -10.39
N ALA A 932 -12.45 13.42 -10.50
CA ALA A 932 -11.24 14.08 -11.00
C ALA A 932 -10.58 14.94 -9.90
N PRO A 933 -9.59 14.40 -9.16
CA PRO A 933 -8.85 15.16 -8.16
C PRO A 933 -8.22 16.42 -8.75
N GLY A 934 -8.51 17.59 -8.18
CA GLY A 934 -8.00 18.87 -8.69
C GLY A 934 -8.48 19.22 -10.10
N GLY A 935 -9.54 18.57 -10.60
CA GLY A 935 -10.06 18.77 -11.95
C GLY A 935 -9.21 18.13 -13.06
N VAL A 936 -8.29 17.22 -12.71
CA VAL A 936 -7.41 16.56 -13.67
C VAL A 936 -8.04 15.26 -14.19
N TYR A 937 -8.27 15.20 -15.49
CA TYR A 937 -8.70 14.03 -16.25
C TYR A 937 -7.49 13.45 -16.99
N PHE A 938 -6.90 12.40 -16.42
CA PHE A 938 -5.64 11.84 -16.93
C PHE A 938 -5.80 11.18 -18.30
N GLY A 939 -6.89 10.46 -18.54
CA GLY A 939 -7.05 9.64 -19.75
C GLY A 939 -6.22 8.36 -19.72
N HIS A 940 -5.99 7.77 -20.89
CA HIS A 940 -5.08 6.65 -21.14
C HIS A 940 -4.33 6.89 -22.45
N PHE A 941 -3.21 6.19 -22.63
CA PHE A 941 -2.40 6.26 -23.84
C PHE A 941 -1.98 4.86 -24.24
N SER A 942 -2.11 4.54 -25.52
CA SER A 942 -1.55 3.32 -26.09
C SER A 942 -1.05 3.56 -27.51
N PHE A 943 -0.09 2.75 -27.93
CA PHE A 943 0.28 2.65 -29.34
C PHE A 943 -0.57 1.59 -30.03
N GLY A 944 -0.65 1.66 -31.35
CA GLY A 944 -1.29 0.66 -32.18
C GLY A 944 -0.80 0.73 -33.62
N ILE A 945 -1.43 -0.05 -34.48
CA ILE A 945 -1.20 -0.06 -35.92
C ILE A 945 -2.54 0.15 -36.62
N ALA A 946 -2.54 1.03 -37.62
CA ALA A 946 -3.62 1.11 -38.59
C ALA A 946 -3.11 0.52 -39.90
N THR A 947 -3.83 -0.43 -40.47
CA THR A 947 -3.55 -0.99 -41.79
C THR A 947 -4.66 -0.60 -42.75
N VAL A 948 -4.31 -0.13 -43.94
CA VAL A 948 -5.30 0.16 -44.98
C VAL A 948 -5.74 -1.13 -45.64
N ILE A 949 -7.03 -1.43 -45.55
CA ILE A 949 -7.64 -2.60 -46.19
C ILE A 949 -8.71 -2.19 -47.18
N GLN A 950 -9.01 -3.07 -48.14
CA GLN A 950 -10.18 -2.94 -48.98
C GLN A 950 -11.37 -3.61 -48.29
N GLU A 951 -12.42 -2.85 -47.99
CA GLU A 951 -13.61 -3.36 -47.29
C GLU A 951 -14.49 -4.22 -48.23
N PRO A 952 -14.69 -5.52 -47.94
CA PRO A 952 -15.45 -6.41 -48.82
C PRO A 952 -16.90 -5.98 -49.09
N LEU A 953 -17.58 -5.35 -48.12
CA LEU A 953 -18.97 -4.92 -48.25
C LEU A 953 -19.15 -3.69 -49.15
N THR A 954 -18.11 -2.84 -49.29
CA THR A 954 -18.20 -1.54 -50.00
C THR A 954 -17.22 -1.37 -51.16
N ASP A 955 -16.18 -2.21 -51.25
CA ASP A 955 -14.97 -2.04 -52.06
C ASP A 955 -14.15 -0.77 -51.79
N ALA A 956 -14.54 0.03 -50.79
CA ALA A 956 -13.81 1.23 -50.39
C ALA A 956 -12.60 0.88 -49.53
N LEU A 957 -11.59 1.75 -49.54
CA LEU A 957 -10.49 1.65 -48.59
C LEU A 957 -10.96 2.14 -47.22
N ARG A 958 -10.46 1.50 -46.16
CA ARG A 958 -10.63 1.96 -44.77
C ARG A 958 -9.42 1.63 -43.91
N PHE A 959 -9.32 2.27 -42.74
CA PHE A 959 -8.40 1.85 -41.69
C PHE A 959 -8.96 0.63 -40.94
N ASP A 960 -8.13 -0.39 -40.81
CA ASP A 960 -8.26 -1.47 -39.85
C ASP A 960 -7.32 -1.19 -38.67
N ILE A 961 -7.88 -1.05 -37.45
CA ILE A 961 -7.15 -0.51 -36.30
C ILE A 961 -6.95 -1.59 -35.23
N GLU A 962 -5.69 -1.78 -34.86
CA GLU A 962 -5.27 -2.69 -33.82
C GLU A 962 -4.45 -1.95 -32.75
N TYR A 963 -4.89 -2.01 -31.50
CA TYR A 963 -4.17 -1.41 -30.38
C TYR A 963 -3.21 -2.41 -29.73
N ARG A 964 -2.04 -1.92 -29.32
CA ARG A 964 -1.06 -2.63 -28.48
C ARG A 964 -1.17 -2.10 -27.06
N GLN A 965 -2.17 -2.60 -26.35
CA GLN A 965 -2.56 -2.09 -25.03
C GLN A 965 -1.55 -2.51 -23.96
N ILE A 966 -0.81 -1.53 -23.44
CA ILE A 966 -0.08 -1.67 -22.17
C ILE A 966 -1.03 -1.20 -21.08
N PHE A 967 -1.84 -2.13 -20.56
CA PHE A 967 -2.91 -1.80 -19.63
C PHE A 967 -2.76 -2.59 -18.33
N THR A 968 -2.92 -1.92 -17.18
CA THR A 968 -2.86 -2.59 -15.89
C THR A 968 -4.09 -3.44 -15.65
N HIS A 969 -3.99 -4.44 -14.78
CA HIS A 969 -5.16 -5.24 -14.39
C HIS A 969 -6.30 -4.31 -13.93
N SER A 970 -7.51 -4.59 -14.39
CA SER A 970 -8.66 -3.71 -14.20
C SER A 970 -9.94 -4.47 -13.81
N PRO A 971 -10.96 -3.78 -13.30
CA PRO A 971 -12.25 -4.37 -13.02
C PRO A 971 -12.99 -4.92 -14.25
N GLU A 972 -12.71 -4.37 -15.43
CA GLU A 972 -13.30 -4.79 -16.71
C GLU A 972 -12.59 -6.01 -17.31
N ALA A 973 -11.52 -6.51 -16.67
CA ALA A 973 -10.66 -7.57 -17.20
C ALA A 973 -10.02 -7.22 -18.54
N VAL A 974 -9.43 -6.03 -18.67
CA VAL A 974 -8.65 -5.69 -19.87
C VAL A 974 -7.35 -6.49 -19.87
N ILE A 975 -7.09 -7.24 -20.94
CA ILE A 975 -5.85 -7.99 -21.12
C ILE A 975 -4.86 -7.13 -21.92
N ALA A 976 -3.69 -6.88 -21.32
CA ALA A 976 -2.59 -6.20 -22.01
C ALA A 976 -2.11 -7.04 -23.22
N GLY A 977 -1.91 -6.38 -24.36
CA GLY A 977 -1.52 -7.02 -25.61
C GLY A 977 -2.29 -6.48 -26.81
N SER A 978 -2.31 -7.26 -27.88
CA SER A 978 -3.02 -6.91 -29.10
C SER A 978 -4.54 -6.96 -28.93
N ASN A 979 -5.22 -5.87 -29.25
CA ASN A 979 -6.67 -5.71 -29.19
C ASN A 979 -7.14 -5.05 -30.48
N HIS A 980 -8.02 -5.71 -31.22
CA HIS A 980 -8.72 -5.09 -32.33
C HIS A 980 -9.63 -3.96 -31.82
N TRP A 981 -9.91 -2.96 -32.66
CA TRP A 981 -10.77 -1.84 -32.30
C TRP A 981 -12.10 -2.26 -31.67
N THR A 982 -12.70 -3.33 -32.20
CA THR A 982 -13.97 -3.88 -31.72
C THR A 982 -13.93 -4.32 -30.27
N ARG A 983 -12.77 -4.73 -29.73
CA ARG A 983 -12.66 -5.22 -28.35
C ARG A 983 -12.43 -4.11 -27.34
N PHE A 984 -11.51 -3.20 -27.64
CA PHE A 984 -11.08 -2.18 -26.69
C PHE A 984 -11.93 -0.89 -26.75
N MET A 985 -12.44 -0.55 -27.94
CA MET A 985 -13.23 0.66 -28.18
C MET A 985 -14.70 0.35 -28.46
N GLY A 986 -14.98 -0.50 -29.45
CA GLY A 986 -16.31 -0.68 -30.03
C GLY A 986 -17.28 -1.60 -29.27
N ASP A 987 -16.76 -2.44 -28.39
CA ASP A 987 -17.55 -3.39 -27.61
C ASP A 987 -18.56 -2.62 -26.76
N ARG A 988 -19.83 -3.00 -26.82
CA ARG A 988 -20.89 -2.22 -26.15
C ARG A 988 -20.87 -2.39 -24.64
N GLN A 989 -20.35 -3.51 -24.14
CA GLN A 989 -20.30 -3.84 -22.71
C GLN A 989 -18.91 -3.67 -22.10
N TYR A 990 -17.84 -3.81 -22.88
CA TYR A 990 -16.44 -3.72 -22.45
C TYR A 990 -15.63 -2.57 -23.08
N GLY A 991 -16.15 -1.93 -24.13
CA GLY A 991 -15.48 -0.88 -24.90
C GLY A 991 -15.67 0.52 -24.32
N ARG A 992 -14.94 1.51 -24.85
CA ARG A 992 -14.82 2.86 -24.26
C ARG A 992 -15.53 3.97 -25.02
N VAL A 993 -15.74 3.79 -26.32
CA VAL A 993 -16.12 4.90 -27.22
C VAL A 993 -17.56 5.41 -26.99
N GLY A 994 -18.41 4.59 -26.37
CA GLY A 994 -19.79 4.96 -26.05
C GLY A 994 -19.94 5.95 -24.89
N PHE A 995 -18.99 5.96 -23.95
CA PHE A 995 -19.07 6.76 -22.73
C PHE A 995 -17.89 7.69 -22.51
N ARG A 996 -16.83 7.60 -23.31
CA ARG A 996 -15.68 8.52 -23.29
C ARG A 996 -15.46 9.14 -24.67
N PRO A 997 -14.97 10.40 -24.72
CA PRO A 997 -14.41 10.91 -25.96
C PRO A 997 -13.03 10.32 -26.21
N VAL A 998 -12.74 9.97 -27.46
CA VAL A 998 -11.50 9.30 -27.89
C VAL A 998 -10.92 10.04 -29.09
N ALA A 999 -9.59 10.09 -29.18
CA ALA A 999 -8.87 10.48 -30.38
C ALA A 999 -7.81 9.44 -30.72
N ASP A 1000 -7.85 8.91 -31.93
CA ASP A 1000 -6.76 8.11 -32.50
C ASP A 1000 -5.97 8.98 -33.49
N VAL A 1001 -4.69 9.19 -33.17
CA VAL A 1001 -3.74 9.90 -34.03
C VAL A 1001 -2.98 8.86 -34.85
N ILE A 1002 -3.27 8.82 -36.15
CA ILE A 1002 -2.74 7.86 -37.13
C ILE A 1002 -1.64 8.55 -37.93
N ILE A 1003 -0.40 8.09 -37.80
CA ILE A 1003 0.79 8.73 -38.36
C ILE A 1003 1.37 7.86 -39.48
N LYS A 1004 1.33 8.38 -40.72
CA LYS A 1004 2.12 7.85 -41.83
C LYS A 1004 3.42 8.63 -41.95
N PHE A 1005 4.53 7.94 -41.70
CA PHE A 1005 5.87 8.50 -41.78
C PHE A 1005 6.79 7.45 -42.41
N PRO A 1006 7.00 7.48 -43.74
CA PRO A 1006 7.75 6.45 -44.46
C PRO A 1006 9.09 6.03 -43.84
N PRO A 1007 9.90 6.93 -43.22
CA PRO A 1007 11.08 6.50 -42.48
C PRO A 1007 10.86 5.47 -41.36
N PHE A 1008 9.65 5.40 -40.80
CA PHE A 1008 9.26 4.52 -39.69
C PHE A 1008 8.19 3.50 -40.09
N THR A 1009 7.26 3.85 -40.98
CA THR A 1009 6.07 3.05 -41.32
C THR A 1009 6.27 2.09 -42.49
N GLU A 1010 7.32 2.27 -43.29
CA GLU A 1010 7.67 1.41 -44.41
C GLU A 1010 8.95 0.62 -44.15
N ASP A 1011 9.03 -0.56 -44.75
CA ASP A 1011 10.19 -1.45 -44.64
C ASP A 1011 11.33 -0.96 -45.56
N TYR A 1012 12.56 -1.30 -45.17
CA TYR A 1012 13.79 -1.04 -45.92
C TYR A 1012 14.30 -2.34 -46.55
N ASN A 1013 15.03 -2.23 -47.65
CA ASN A 1013 15.66 -3.33 -48.35
C ASN A 1013 17.07 -2.95 -48.79
N PHE A 1014 18.09 -3.59 -48.20
CA PHE A 1014 19.50 -3.41 -48.53
C PHE A 1014 19.99 -4.66 -49.25
N ASP A 1015 19.74 -4.73 -50.56
CA ASP A 1015 20.15 -5.83 -51.45
C ASP A 1015 19.72 -7.23 -50.94
N GLY A 1016 18.46 -7.35 -50.52
CA GLY A 1016 17.86 -8.59 -50.02
C GLY A 1016 17.83 -8.69 -48.49
N VAL A 1017 18.49 -7.78 -47.76
CA VAL A 1017 18.34 -7.67 -46.30
C VAL A 1017 17.19 -6.71 -45.98
N THR A 1018 16.04 -7.26 -45.59
CA THR A 1018 14.85 -6.49 -45.23
C THR A 1018 14.87 -6.05 -43.78
N PHE A 1019 14.39 -4.84 -43.50
CA PHE A 1019 14.39 -4.25 -42.16
C PHE A 1019 13.12 -3.45 -41.90
N SER A 1020 12.47 -3.66 -40.76
CA SER A 1020 11.16 -3.06 -40.44
C SER A 1020 11.18 -2.36 -39.07
N PRO A 1021 11.14 -1.02 -39.02
CA PRO A 1021 11.03 -0.28 -37.76
C PRO A 1021 9.75 -0.60 -36.99
N MET A 1022 8.63 -0.74 -37.71
CA MET A 1022 7.33 -1.06 -37.10
C MET A 1022 7.35 -2.43 -36.42
N LYS A 1023 7.94 -3.45 -37.05
CA LYS A 1023 8.07 -4.80 -36.45
C LYS A 1023 8.82 -4.76 -35.11
N HIS A 1024 9.85 -3.93 -35.00
CA HIS A 1024 10.61 -3.75 -33.75
C HIS A 1024 9.81 -3.05 -32.67
N LEU A 1025 9.05 -1.99 -33.02
CA LEU A 1025 8.15 -1.35 -32.06
C LEU A 1025 7.12 -2.35 -31.52
N ILE A 1026 6.44 -3.07 -32.42
CA ILE A 1026 5.44 -4.09 -32.05
C ILE A 1026 6.06 -5.08 -31.08
N ARG A 1027 7.29 -5.51 -31.36
CA ARG A 1027 8.00 -6.45 -30.51
C ARG A 1027 8.27 -5.92 -29.11
N GLU A 1028 8.76 -4.69 -28.97
CA GLU A 1028 8.97 -4.10 -27.63
C GLU A 1028 7.64 -3.93 -26.87
N LEU A 1029 6.55 -3.61 -27.57
CA LEU A 1029 5.22 -3.51 -26.99
C LEU A 1029 4.69 -4.89 -26.55
N ASP A 1030 4.89 -5.95 -27.34
CA ASP A 1030 4.48 -7.31 -26.98
C ASP A 1030 5.28 -7.86 -25.80
N VAL A 1031 6.56 -7.50 -25.69
CA VAL A 1031 7.38 -7.79 -24.50
C VAL A 1031 6.81 -7.08 -23.27
N MET A 1032 6.49 -5.79 -23.39
CA MET A 1032 5.90 -5.02 -22.31
C MET A 1032 4.52 -5.56 -21.89
N ALA A 1033 3.68 -5.90 -22.87
CA ALA A 1033 2.34 -6.44 -22.64
C ALA A 1033 2.40 -7.76 -21.88
N ALA A 1034 3.26 -8.70 -22.30
CA ALA A 1034 3.45 -9.97 -21.61
C ALA A 1034 3.88 -9.77 -20.15
N ARG A 1035 4.81 -8.84 -19.89
CA ARG A 1035 5.21 -8.47 -18.52
C ARG A 1035 4.06 -7.90 -17.70
N TYR A 1036 3.22 -7.07 -18.31
CA TYR A 1036 2.03 -6.49 -17.66
C TYR A 1036 0.97 -7.53 -17.31
N ARG A 1037 0.74 -8.53 -18.19
CA ARG A 1037 -0.22 -9.64 -17.99
C ARG A 1037 0.04 -10.46 -16.73
N ILE A 1038 1.31 -10.65 -16.37
CA ILE A 1038 1.71 -11.45 -15.18
C ILE A 1038 2.41 -10.65 -14.09
N GLY A 1039 2.53 -9.32 -14.27
CA GLY A 1039 3.15 -8.42 -13.30
C GLY A 1039 4.59 -8.79 -12.96
N ASP A 1040 5.41 -9.09 -13.96
CA ASP A 1040 6.78 -9.61 -13.74
C ASP A 1040 6.82 -10.83 -12.80
N GLY A 1041 5.82 -11.71 -12.89
CA GLY A 1041 5.70 -12.93 -12.10
C GLY A 1041 4.95 -12.75 -10.78
N THR A 1042 4.60 -11.51 -10.40
CA THR A 1042 3.89 -11.21 -9.15
C THR A 1042 2.37 -11.36 -9.24
N GLY A 1043 1.82 -11.62 -10.44
CA GLY A 1043 0.39 -11.78 -10.69
C GLY A 1043 -0.42 -10.48 -10.77
N THR A 1044 0.22 -9.30 -10.63
CA THR A 1044 -0.48 -8.03 -10.72
C THR A 1044 0.38 -6.88 -11.23
N THR A 1045 -0.26 -5.99 -11.98
CA THR A 1045 0.29 -4.68 -12.36
C THR A 1045 -0.77 -3.63 -12.04
N MET A 1046 -0.36 -2.51 -11.44
CA MET A 1046 -1.26 -1.42 -11.05
C MET A 1046 -0.64 -0.08 -11.40
N VAL A 1047 -1.51 0.90 -11.66
CA VAL A 1047 -1.10 2.28 -11.93
C VAL A 1047 -0.50 2.90 -10.67
N SER A 1048 0.67 3.49 -10.81
CA SER A 1048 1.29 4.30 -9.75
C SER A 1048 2.19 5.37 -10.37
N PRO A 1049 2.69 6.36 -9.60
CA PRO A 1049 3.71 7.28 -10.11
C PRO A 1049 5.01 6.61 -10.58
N ILE A 1050 5.19 5.31 -10.29
CA ILE A 1050 6.32 4.48 -10.73
C ILE A 1050 5.95 3.55 -11.89
N ASN A 1051 4.68 3.21 -12.08
CA ASN A 1051 4.22 2.28 -13.12
C ASN A 1051 3.11 2.96 -13.90
N SER A 1052 3.43 3.43 -15.11
CA SER A 1052 2.53 4.20 -15.94
C SER A 1052 2.53 3.62 -17.35
N CYS A 1053 1.33 3.29 -17.83
CA CYS A 1053 1.10 2.78 -19.18
C CYS A 1053 1.73 3.68 -20.26
N VAL A 1054 1.62 5.00 -20.08
CA VAL A 1054 2.16 6.02 -21.00
C VAL A 1054 3.69 5.94 -21.04
N GLN A 1055 4.31 5.87 -19.85
CA GLN A 1055 5.76 5.83 -19.72
C GLN A 1055 6.34 4.57 -20.35
N ASP A 1056 5.75 3.44 -20.03
CA ASP A 1056 6.24 2.13 -20.47
C ASP A 1056 6.00 1.95 -21.97
N SER A 1057 4.87 2.43 -22.51
CA SER A 1057 4.63 2.48 -23.96
C SER A 1057 5.65 3.39 -24.67
N THR A 1058 5.86 4.61 -24.16
CA THR A 1058 6.81 5.57 -24.75
C THR A 1058 8.25 5.04 -24.69
N GLN A 1059 8.60 4.36 -23.60
CA GLN A 1059 9.91 3.74 -23.44
C GLN A 1059 10.09 2.57 -24.42
N ALA A 1060 9.04 1.79 -24.71
CA ALA A 1060 9.09 0.76 -25.74
C ALA A 1060 9.43 1.36 -27.12
N LEU A 1061 8.83 2.50 -27.49
CA LEU A 1061 9.17 3.22 -28.71
C LEU A 1061 10.64 3.67 -28.76
N ILE A 1062 11.12 4.34 -27.71
CA ILE A 1062 12.51 4.82 -27.65
C ILE A 1062 13.50 3.64 -27.65
N THR A 1063 13.15 2.53 -27.00
CA THR A 1063 13.99 1.32 -26.95
C THR A 1063 14.05 0.65 -28.31
N ALA A 1064 12.90 0.53 -29.00
CA ALA A 1064 12.83 0.01 -30.36
C ALA A 1064 13.72 0.84 -31.29
N LEU A 1065 13.57 2.17 -31.30
CA LEU A 1065 14.39 3.08 -32.10
C LEU A 1065 15.88 2.98 -31.78
N ASN A 1066 16.27 2.92 -30.50
CA ASN A 1066 17.68 2.75 -30.12
C ASN A 1066 18.27 1.42 -30.61
N ARG A 1067 17.51 0.32 -30.48
CA ARG A 1067 17.94 -1.01 -30.98
C ARG A 1067 18.07 -1.00 -32.51
N LEU A 1068 17.10 -0.39 -33.20
CA LEU A 1068 17.12 -0.21 -34.65
C LEU A 1068 18.38 0.54 -35.11
N VAL A 1069 18.72 1.66 -34.46
CA VAL A 1069 19.95 2.43 -34.76
C VAL A 1069 21.20 1.60 -34.48
N ALA A 1070 21.24 0.87 -33.36
CA ALA A 1070 22.39 0.04 -33.02
C ALA A 1070 22.58 -1.12 -34.01
N GLU A 1071 21.52 -1.81 -34.40
CA GLU A 1071 21.56 -2.86 -35.43
C GLU A 1071 22.10 -2.30 -36.75
N PHE A 1072 21.65 -1.11 -37.12
CA PHE A 1072 22.12 -0.42 -38.31
C PHE A 1072 23.63 -0.16 -38.27
N GLN A 1073 24.13 0.43 -37.18
CA GLN A 1073 25.54 0.76 -36.99
C GLN A 1073 26.43 -0.48 -36.89
N LEU A 1074 25.91 -1.57 -36.34
CA LEU A 1074 26.64 -2.82 -36.16
C LEU A 1074 26.63 -3.72 -37.40
N ASN A 1075 25.75 -3.48 -38.38
CA ASN A 1075 25.67 -4.26 -39.62
C ASN A 1075 26.60 -3.70 -40.72
N PRO A 1076 27.74 -4.36 -41.03
CA PRO A 1076 28.72 -3.81 -41.97
C PRO A 1076 28.20 -3.70 -43.40
N LEU A 1077 27.23 -4.55 -43.79
CA LEU A 1077 26.64 -4.55 -45.13
C LEU A 1077 25.73 -3.33 -45.31
N MET A 1078 24.86 -3.04 -44.34
CA MET A 1078 24.00 -1.86 -44.36
C MET A 1078 24.83 -0.56 -44.33
N MET A 1079 25.85 -0.49 -43.48
CA MET A 1079 26.75 0.67 -43.40
C MET A 1079 27.59 0.86 -44.66
N LYS A 1080 27.98 -0.23 -45.33
CA LYS A 1080 28.62 -0.15 -46.64
C LYS A 1080 27.64 0.39 -47.68
N TRP A 1081 26.43 -0.15 -47.73
CA TRP A 1081 25.40 0.23 -48.68
C TRP A 1081 25.05 1.72 -48.60
N LEU A 1082 24.85 2.30 -47.40
CA LEU A 1082 24.56 3.74 -47.28
C LEU A 1082 25.70 4.63 -47.76
N ARG A 1083 26.95 4.21 -47.52
CA ARG A 1083 28.13 4.96 -47.95
C ARG A 1083 28.27 4.96 -49.46
N GLU A 1084 27.89 3.86 -50.11
CA GLU A 1084 27.89 3.72 -51.58
C GLU A 1084 26.67 4.39 -52.23
N HIS A 1085 25.57 4.57 -51.49
CA HIS A 1085 24.31 5.16 -51.99
C HIS A 1085 23.86 6.40 -51.18
N PRO A 1086 24.66 7.48 -51.11
CA PRO A 1086 24.41 8.63 -50.23
C PRO A 1086 23.16 9.45 -50.59
N ASP A 1087 22.75 9.42 -51.85
CA ASP A 1087 21.62 10.20 -52.39
C ASP A 1087 20.33 9.36 -52.54
N HIS A 1088 20.39 8.05 -52.28
CA HIS A 1088 19.24 7.16 -52.38
C HIS A 1088 18.17 7.49 -51.32
N GLU A 1089 16.89 7.31 -51.65
CA GLU A 1089 15.75 7.61 -50.79
C GLU A 1089 15.84 6.97 -49.40
N GLN A 1090 16.13 5.66 -49.33
CA GLN A 1090 16.39 4.93 -48.07
C GLN A 1090 17.44 5.59 -47.17
N THR A 1091 18.53 6.13 -47.74
CA THR A 1091 19.56 6.84 -46.97
C THR A 1091 19.02 8.14 -46.37
N GLN A 1092 18.17 8.86 -47.11
CA GLN A 1092 17.52 10.08 -46.59
C GLN A 1092 16.51 9.75 -45.50
N ARG A 1093 15.73 8.67 -45.68
CA ARG A 1093 14.78 8.17 -44.68
C ARG A 1093 15.46 7.78 -43.37
N ILE A 1094 16.61 7.09 -43.42
CA ILE A 1094 17.37 6.74 -42.21
C ILE A 1094 17.84 7.98 -41.43
N ARG A 1095 18.30 9.03 -42.14
CA ARG A 1095 18.66 10.29 -41.47
C ARG A 1095 17.47 10.89 -40.71
N LEU A 1096 16.28 10.87 -41.31
CA LEU A 1096 15.06 11.32 -40.64
C LEU A 1096 14.66 10.44 -39.45
N LEU A 1097 14.93 9.13 -39.52
CA LEU A 1097 14.71 8.22 -38.40
C LEU A 1097 15.64 8.53 -37.22
N PHE A 1098 16.90 8.91 -37.49
CA PHE A 1098 17.84 9.32 -36.44
C PHE A 1098 17.45 10.68 -35.83
N ASP A 1099 17.02 11.64 -36.66
CA ASP A 1099 16.46 12.93 -36.21
C ASP A 1099 15.23 12.73 -35.32
N LEU A 1100 14.37 11.75 -35.65
CA LEU A 1100 13.22 11.36 -34.84
C LEU A 1100 13.66 10.88 -33.45
N LEU A 1101 14.59 9.92 -33.38
CA LEU A 1101 15.09 9.39 -32.11
C LEU A 1101 15.67 10.50 -31.22
N GLN A 1102 16.59 11.32 -31.75
CA GLN A 1102 17.20 12.40 -30.98
C GLN A 1102 16.19 13.45 -30.51
N SER A 1103 15.16 13.73 -31.33
CA SER A 1103 14.09 14.66 -30.97
C SER A 1103 13.18 14.09 -29.87
N LEU A 1104 12.82 12.80 -29.95
CA LEU A 1104 12.01 12.11 -28.94
C LEU A 1104 12.74 12.03 -27.61
N GLU A 1105 14.01 11.63 -27.59
CA GLU A 1105 14.80 11.56 -26.36
C GLU A 1105 14.93 12.94 -25.69
N ALA A 1106 15.25 13.97 -26.45
CA ALA A 1106 15.38 15.32 -25.92
C ALA A 1106 14.04 15.89 -25.37
N ALA A 1107 12.91 15.52 -25.99
CA ALA A 1107 11.60 15.99 -25.56
C ALA A 1107 11.06 15.23 -24.35
N LEU A 1108 11.19 13.90 -24.34
CA LEU A 1108 10.51 13.00 -23.40
C LEU A 1108 11.39 12.59 -22.22
N GLN A 1109 12.72 12.74 -22.30
CA GLN A 1109 13.67 12.50 -21.20
C GLN A 1109 14.28 13.83 -20.69
N PRO A 1110 13.56 14.64 -19.90
CA PRO A 1110 13.99 16.00 -19.55
C PRO A 1110 15.30 16.07 -18.75
N LEU A 1111 15.68 15.00 -18.05
CA LEU A 1111 16.95 14.90 -17.32
C LEU A 1111 18.06 14.15 -18.09
N GLY A 1112 17.81 13.74 -19.33
CA GLY A 1112 18.80 13.14 -20.22
C GLY A 1112 19.15 11.67 -19.93
N PHE A 1113 18.38 10.96 -19.12
CA PHE A 1113 18.55 9.52 -18.89
C PHE A 1113 17.21 8.79 -18.81
N ALA A 1114 17.13 7.63 -19.47
CA ALA A 1114 16.05 6.66 -19.31
C ALA A 1114 16.07 6.05 -17.89
N ARG A 1115 14.90 5.58 -17.41
CA ARG A 1115 14.82 4.91 -16.11
C ARG A 1115 15.73 3.67 -16.05
N ALA A 1116 16.43 3.51 -14.92
CA ALA A 1116 17.45 2.48 -14.75
C ALA A 1116 16.93 1.03 -14.71
N ASP A 1117 15.69 0.81 -14.26
CA ASP A 1117 15.06 -0.52 -14.15
C ASP A 1117 14.94 -1.24 -15.50
N TRP A 1118 14.84 -0.48 -16.59
CA TRP A 1118 14.78 -1.02 -17.95
C TRP A 1118 16.16 -1.30 -18.56
N ARG A 1119 17.19 -0.55 -18.16
CA ARG A 1119 18.58 -0.84 -18.59
C ARG A 1119 19.13 -2.12 -17.94
N THR A 1120 18.66 -2.44 -16.74
CA THR A 1120 19.12 -3.58 -15.94
C THR A 1120 18.21 -4.81 -15.99
N GLY A 1121 17.02 -4.69 -16.60
CA GLY A 1121 16.04 -5.78 -16.65
C GLY A 1121 15.39 -6.08 -15.29
N GLU A 1122 15.32 -5.11 -14.38
CA GLU A 1122 14.75 -5.31 -13.06
C GLU A 1122 13.24 -5.59 -13.12
N LEU A 1123 12.83 -6.70 -12.51
CA LEU A 1123 11.43 -7.10 -12.29
C LEU A 1123 10.79 -6.17 -11.24
N THR A 1124 10.12 -5.12 -11.70
CA THR A 1124 9.63 -4.01 -10.85
C THR A 1124 8.11 -3.88 -10.83
N LEU A 1125 7.39 -4.57 -11.71
CA LEU A 1125 5.93 -4.58 -11.72
C LEU A 1125 5.38 -5.29 -10.45
N GLY A 1126 4.20 -4.87 -9.99
CA GLY A 1126 3.54 -5.43 -8.80
C GLY A 1126 4.02 -4.95 -7.42
N ARG A 1127 4.97 -4.00 -7.33
CA ARG A 1127 5.47 -3.46 -6.05
C ARG A 1127 4.64 -2.27 -5.54
N PHE A 1128 4.53 -2.10 -4.22
CA PHE A 1128 3.88 -0.94 -3.59
C PHE A 1128 4.71 0.35 -3.76
N ALA A 1129 4.29 1.25 -4.66
CA ALA A 1129 4.98 2.51 -4.91
C ALA A 1129 5.17 3.39 -3.66
N GLY A 1130 4.20 3.38 -2.74
CA GLY A 1130 4.24 4.17 -1.50
C GLY A 1130 5.27 3.71 -0.47
N GLU A 1131 5.99 2.61 -0.69
CA GLU A 1131 6.97 2.08 0.26
C GLU A 1131 8.39 2.64 0.05
N THR A 1132 8.63 3.34 -1.08
CA THR A 1132 9.88 4.09 -1.33
C THR A 1132 9.59 5.52 -1.81
N PRO A 1133 9.08 6.42 -0.94
CA PRO A 1133 8.61 7.75 -1.36
C PRO A 1133 9.69 8.57 -2.08
N GLY A 1134 10.92 8.60 -1.55
CA GLY A 1134 12.02 9.37 -2.15
C GLY A 1134 12.39 8.91 -3.56
N LYS A 1135 12.50 7.58 -3.77
CA LYS A 1135 12.75 7.01 -5.11
C LYS A 1135 11.59 7.29 -6.06
N THR A 1136 10.35 7.24 -5.56
CA THR A 1136 9.13 7.50 -6.33
C THR A 1136 9.07 8.94 -6.84
N VAL A 1137 9.31 9.91 -5.95
CA VAL A 1137 9.33 11.33 -6.33
C VAL A 1137 10.43 11.61 -7.35
N MET A 1138 11.65 11.08 -7.13
CA MET A 1138 12.74 11.23 -8.09
C MET A 1138 12.41 10.62 -9.46
N LYS A 1139 11.85 9.41 -9.50
CA LYS A 1139 11.42 8.76 -10.75
C LYS A 1139 10.33 9.57 -11.46
N ALA A 1140 9.31 10.04 -10.72
CA ALA A 1140 8.24 10.85 -11.28
C ALA A 1140 8.75 12.17 -11.87
N LEU A 1141 9.67 12.87 -11.17
CA LEU A 1141 10.30 14.09 -11.67
C LEU A 1141 11.17 13.84 -12.91
N ALA A 1142 11.88 12.71 -12.97
CA ALA A 1142 12.73 12.37 -14.10
C ALA A 1142 11.95 12.08 -15.40
N SER A 1143 10.66 11.74 -15.30
CA SER A 1143 9.86 11.22 -16.42
C SER A 1143 8.46 11.84 -16.51
N TRP A 1144 8.30 13.06 -15.98
CA TRP A 1144 6.99 13.72 -15.88
C TRP A 1144 6.34 14.01 -17.24
N ARG A 1145 7.14 14.23 -18.29
CA ARG A 1145 6.65 14.47 -19.66
C ARG A 1145 6.06 13.22 -20.33
N SER A 1146 6.39 12.04 -19.83
CA SER A 1146 5.82 10.77 -20.27
C SER A 1146 4.84 10.16 -19.26
N LEU A 1147 4.50 10.87 -18.16
CA LEU A 1147 3.48 10.41 -17.20
C LEU A 1147 2.04 10.72 -17.66
N LEU A 1148 1.88 11.74 -18.49
CA LEU A 1148 0.58 12.34 -18.80
C LEU A 1148 0.17 11.94 -20.23
N PRO A 1149 -0.94 11.20 -20.41
CA PRO A 1149 -1.35 10.64 -21.71
C PRO A 1149 -1.41 11.65 -22.85
N ARG A 1150 -2.22 12.71 -22.71
CA ARG A 1150 -2.38 13.76 -23.72
C ARG A 1150 -1.05 14.48 -24.01
N LEU A 1151 -0.28 14.77 -22.96
CA LEU A 1151 1.00 15.46 -23.09
C LEU A 1151 1.98 14.67 -23.96
N ALA A 1152 2.11 13.36 -23.72
CA ALA A 1152 2.99 12.50 -24.49
C ALA A 1152 2.50 12.37 -25.94
N ASN A 1153 1.20 12.15 -26.15
CA ASN A 1153 0.58 12.08 -27.47
C ASN A 1153 0.84 13.35 -28.30
N ASP A 1154 0.57 14.53 -27.73
CA ASP A 1154 0.74 15.81 -28.41
C ASP A 1154 2.21 16.08 -28.76
N ILE A 1155 3.14 15.82 -27.83
CA ILE A 1155 4.58 16.01 -28.08
C ILE A 1155 5.07 15.12 -29.23
N ILE A 1156 4.72 13.84 -29.21
CA ILE A 1156 5.15 12.89 -30.24
C ILE A 1156 4.57 13.30 -31.60
N THR A 1157 3.27 13.62 -31.66
CA THR A 1157 2.60 14.08 -32.88
C THR A 1157 3.25 15.34 -33.46
N LEU A 1158 3.55 16.33 -32.61
CA LEU A 1158 4.20 17.57 -33.04
C LEU A 1158 5.62 17.34 -33.58
N ILE A 1159 6.36 16.34 -33.06
CA ILE A 1159 7.68 15.98 -33.60
C ILE A 1159 7.53 15.35 -34.99
N PHE A 1160 6.61 14.39 -35.16
CA PHE A 1160 6.34 13.76 -36.45
C PHE A 1160 5.90 14.78 -37.51
N LEU A 1161 4.95 15.67 -37.20
CA LEU A 1161 4.53 16.74 -38.11
C LEU A 1161 5.68 17.68 -38.50
N GLN A 1162 6.57 18.01 -37.55
CA GLN A 1162 7.71 18.87 -37.86
C GLN A 1162 8.74 18.20 -38.79
N LEU A 1163 8.85 16.87 -38.74
CA LEU A 1163 9.68 16.04 -39.61
C LEU A 1163 9.01 15.68 -40.95
N GLY A 1164 7.78 16.14 -41.19
CA GLY A 1164 7.08 15.97 -42.47
C GLY A 1164 6.15 14.76 -42.54
N ALA A 1165 5.79 14.15 -41.41
CA ALA A 1165 4.80 13.07 -41.38
C ALA A 1165 3.41 13.55 -41.81
N THR A 1166 2.65 12.65 -42.40
CA THR A 1166 1.20 12.80 -42.61
C THR A 1166 0.49 12.29 -41.37
N VAL A 1167 -0.44 13.08 -40.83
CA VAL A 1167 -1.20 12.70 -39.63
C VAL A 1167 -2.68 12.76 -39.93
N TRP A 1168 -3.38 11.67 -39.64
CA TRP A 1168 -4.83 11.58 -39.64
C TRP A 1168 -5.32 11.48 -38.20
N VAL A 1169 -6.22 12.36 -37.78
CA VAL A 1169 -6.79 12.34 -36.44
C VAL A 1169 -8.25 11.94 -36.57
N THR A 1170 -8.61 10.79 -36.01
CA THR A 1170 -10.02 10.40 -35.88
C THR A 1170 -10.46 10.71 -34.46
N GLN A 1171 -11.62 11.33 -34.30
CA GLN A 1171 -12.16 11.67 -32.99
C GLN A 1171 -13.60 11.21 -32.89
N ALA A 1172 -13.94 10.56 -31.78
CA ALA A 1172 -15.29 10.12 -31.48
C ALA A 1172 -15.71 10.61 -30.10
N TYR A 1173 -16.90 11.18 -29.99
CA TYR A 1173 -17.35 11.85 -28.77
C TYR A 1173 -18.60 11.18 -28.18
N GLN A 1174 -18.45 10.09 -27.42
CA GLN A 1174 -19.59 9.35 -26.82
C GLN A 1174 -20.63 8.95 -27.86
N ILE A 1175 -20.26 8.01 -28.73
CA ILE A 1175 -21.04 7.63 -29.92
C ILE A 1175 -21.95 6.41 -29.66
N GLY A 1176 -22.93 6.20 -30.53
CA GLY A 1176 -23.96 5.18 -30.40
C GLY A 1176 -25.32 5.84 -30.13
N GLY A 1177 -26.07 5.31 -29.16
CA GLY A 1177 -27.28 5.97 -28.65
C GLY A 1177 -26.98 7.18 -27.76
N HIS A 1178 -28.04 7.84 -27.29
CA HIS A 1178 -27.95 9.05 -26.47
C HIS A 1178 -28.17 8.77 -24.98
N ASP A 1179 -27.16 9.05 -24.15
CA ASP A 1179 -27.26 9.06 -22.69
C ASP A 1179 -27.21 10.51 -22.18
N PRO A 1180 -28.30 11.08 -21.63
CA PRO A 1180 -28.32 12.47 -21.16
C PRO A 1180 -27.52 12.72 -19.88
N ASP A 1181 -27.14 11.69 -19.12
CA ASP A 1181 -26.49 11.84 -17.81
C ASP A 1181 -24.97 11.99 -17.86
N ILE A 1182 -24.36 11.83 -19.04
CA ILE A 1182 -22.93 11.96 -19.26
C ILE A 1182 -22.61 13.07 -20.27
N GLU A 1183 -21.41 13.63 -20.20
CA GLU A 1183 -20.90 14.59 -21.20
C GLU A 1183 -19.44 14.28 -21.52
N PRO A 1184 -18.96 14.51 -22.76
CA PRO A 1184 -17.59 14.23 -23.09
C PRO A 1184 -16.68 15.36 -22.61
N ILE A 1185 -15.63 15.02 -21.86
CA ILE A 1185 -14.63 15.97 -21.33
C ILE A 1185 -13.27 15.70 -21.98
N ALA A 1186 -12.61 16.74 -22.48
CA ALA A 1186 -11.26 16.60 -23.02
C ALA A 1186 -10.27 16.10 -21.94
N PRO A 1187 -9.27 15.28 -22.29
CA PRO A 1187 -8.17 14.98 -21.38
C PRO A 1187 -7.42 16.28 -21.03
N THR A 1188 -6.95 16.42 -19.79
CA THR A 1188 -6.39 17.69 -19.29
C THR A 1188 -5.17 18.12 -20.11
N ASP A 1189 -5.21 19.35 -20.62
CA ASP A 1189 -4.06 20.03 -21.22
C ASP A 1189 -3.18 20.62 -20.12
N PHE A 1190 -1.88 20.30 -20.14
CA PHE A 1190 -0.90 20.80 -19.19
C PHE A 1190 -0.06 21.96 -19.75
N GLY A 1191 -0.38 22.44 -20.96
CA GLY A 1191 0.27 23.58 -21.60
C GLY A 1191 1.71 23.27 -22.00
N ILE A 1192 1.93 22.95 -23.28
CA ILE A 1192 3.28 22.73 -23.82
C ILE A 1192 3.76 23.84 -24.73
N SER A 1193 5.07 23.98 -24.87
CA SER A 1193 5.66 24.61 -26.04
C SER A 1193 5.84 23.58 -27.15
N ILE A 1194 5.80 24.03 -28.42
CA ILE A 1194 6.14 23.17 -29.56
C ILE A 1194 7.60 22.70 -29.38
N PRO A 1195 7.86 21.38 -29.37
CA PRO A 1195 9.21 20.85 -29.12
C PRO A 1195 10.15 21.22 -30.27
N LYS A 1196 11.42 21.52 -29.94
CA LYS A 1196 12.46 21.78 -30.96
C LYS A 1196 12.96 20.46 -31.55
N ILE A 1197 13.11 20.39 -32.87
CA ILE A 1197 13.74 19.26 -33.56
C ILE A 1197 15.26 19.30 -33.34
N ARG A 1198 15.84 18.15 -32.97
CA ARG A 1198 17.28 17.91 -32.97
C ARG A 1198 17.65 17.09 -34.20
N ARG A 1199 18.72 17.50 -34.88
CA ARG A 1199 19.25 16.80 -36.05
C ARG A 1199 20.48 16.01 -35.68
N ALA A 1200 20.57 14.79 -36.19
CA ALA A 1200 21.72 13.92 -36.03
C ALA A 1200 22.96 14.54 -36.69
N THR A 1201 24.11 14.42 -36.02
CA THR A 1201 25.38 14.92 -36.52
C THR A 1201 26.03 13.93 -37.49
N LYS A 1202 26.99 14.37 -38.32
CA LYS A 1202 27.74 13.48 -39.23
C LYS A 1202 28.53 12.38 -38.53
N THR A 1203 28.77 12.50 -37.22
CA THR A 1203 29.43 11.48 -36.39
C THR A 1203 28.43 10.45 -35.84
N ASP A 1204 27.13 10.74 -35.88
CA ASP A 1204 26.06 9.82 -35.46
C ASP A 1204 25.60 8.92 -36.63
N LEU A 1205 25.92 9.32 -37.87
CA LEU A 1205 25.70 8.61 -39.15
C LEU A 1205 26.99 7.92 -39.60
#